data_AF-A0A8J6DH64-F1
#
_entry.id   AF-A0A8J6DH64-F1
#
_cell.length_a   1.000
_cell.length_b   1.000
_cell.length_c   1.000
_cell.angle_alpha   90.00
_cell.angle_beta   90.00
_cell.angle_gamma   90.00
#
_symmetry.space_group_name_H-M   'P 1'
#
loop_
_entity.id
_entity.type
_entity.pdbx_description
1 polymer ?
#
loop_
_entity_poly.entity_id
_entity_poly.type
_entity_poly.pdbx_seq_one_letter_code
_entity_poly.pdbx_strand_id
1 'polypeptide(L)'
;MAAGGLSRSERKAAERVRRLREEQQRERLRQVSRILRKAAAERSAEEGRLLAESADLVAELQGRSRRREGLKRRLEEASRARRGRRRRAVLTALTGRLPQVCDDPDELQRKVRELAGAVRGAKFLVVYTGAGISTAASIPDYRGPNGVWTLLQKGRSVSAADLSQAEPTLTHMSIARLHERKLVQHVVSQNCDGLHLRSGLPRTAISELHGNMYIEVCTACTPNREYVRVFDVTERTALHRHQTGRACHECGAPLRDTIVHFGERGTLGQPLNWGAATQAANKADTILCLGSSLKVLKKYPRLWCMAKPPSRRPKLYIVNLQWTPKDDGAALKLHGKCDDVMRLLMGELGLEIPPYSRWQDPIFSLATPLRAGEEGSHSRRSLCRSQEESPPGDRGTPLSPAPVLGGWFGRGCAKRAKRRKVTYDMVHYGHSNQLRQARAMGDCLVVGVHTDEEIAKHKGPPVFTQEERYRMVQAIKWVDEVVPAAPYVTTLETLDKYNCDFCVHGNDITLTVDGRDTYEEVKQAGRYRECTRTQGVSTTDLVGRMLLVTKAHHSGQEVSSECRAYADSFGKCPGGRNPWTGVSQFLQTSQKIIQFASGKEPQPGETIIYVAGAFDLFRILQGRTADIGHVDFLEKVHGLAERPYVIAGLHFDQEVNRYKGKNYPIMNLHERTLSVLACRYVSEVVIGAPYSVSAELLDHFKVRLGKGSGGGAWGWAPDLASLQVDLVCHGKTEVVPDKDGSDPYQEPKRRGVFCQVDSHNDLTTDLIVQRIIQNRLEYEARNQKKEAKELAFLAATRQQEAASPKGERP
;
A
#
# COMPACT_ATOMS: atom_id res chain seq x y z
N MET A 1 65.72 -69.42 -37.06
CA MET A 1 64.45 -70.11 -36.78
C MET A 1 63.29 -69.13 -36.93
N ALA A 2 62.20 -69.59 -37.52
CA ALA A 2 61.15 -68.81 -38.17
C ALA A 2 60.31 -67.94 -37.23
N ALA A 3 60.07 -66.68 -37.61
CA ALA A 3 58.88 -65.92 -37.18
C ALA A 3 57.91 -65.87 -38.36
N GLY A 4 57.07 -66.90 -38.48
CA GLY A 4 56.03 -67.00 -39.50
C GLY A 4 54.97 -65.92 -39.32
N GLY A 5 54.91 -64.95 -40.24
CA GLY A 5 53.82 -63.99 -40.31
C GLY A 5 52.59 -64.63 -40.97
N LEU A 6 51.44 -64.55 -40.31
CA LEU A 6 50.15 -65.06 -40.81
C LEU A 6 49.86 -64.53 -42.22
N SER A 7 49.58 -65.47 -43.13
CA SER A 7 49.18 -65.24 -44.51
C SER A 7 47.88 -64.42 -44.61
N ARG A 8 47.63 -63.81 -45.79
CA ARG A 8 46.46 -62.96 -46.03
C ARG A 8 45.12 -63.71 -45.82
N SER A 9 45.09 -65.01 -46.08
CA SER A 9 43.95 -65.89 -45.80
C SER A 9 43.75 -66.11 -44.30
N GLU A 10 44.82 -66.33 -43.54
CA GLU A 10 44.77 -66.50 -42.08
C GLU A 10 44.31 -65.23 -41.36
N ARG A 11 44.71 -64.04 -41.84
CA ARG A 11 44.22 -62.75 -41.30
C ARG A 11 42.72 -62.54 -41.55
N LYS A 12 42.22 -62.90 -42.75
CA LYS A 12 40.78 -62.84 -43.06
C LYS A 12 39.98 -63.86 -42.24
N ALA A 13 40.52 -65.06 -42.02
CA ALA A 13 39.90 -66.06 -41.16
C ALA A 13 39.83 -65.58 -39.70
N ALA A 14 40.92 -65.00 -39.17
CA ALA A 14 40.96 -64.43 -37.83
C ALA A 14 39.98 -63.25 -37.66
N GLU A 15 39.85 -62.38 -38.66
CA GLU A 15 38.87 -61.28 -38.63
C GLU A 15 37.42 -61.80 -38.67
N ARG A 16 37.15 -62.85 -39.45
CA ARG A 16 35.83 -63.51 -39.49
C ARG A 16 35.47 -64.14 -38.14
N VAL A 17 36.42 -64.81 -37.50
CA VAL A 17 36.26 -65.37 -36.14
C VAL A 17 36.03 -64.26 -35.11
N ARG A 18 36.72 -63.13 -35.23
CA ARG A 18 36.52 -61.97 -34.35
C ARG A 18 35.12 -61.40 -34.50
N ARG A 19 34.64 -61.19 -35.74
CA ARG A 19 33.27 -60.71 -36.00
C ARG A 19 32.21 -61.66 -35.46
N LEU A 20 32.39 -62.97 -35.64
CA LEU A 20 31.48 -63.98 -35.08
C LEU A 20 31.44 -63.96 -33.55
N ARG A 21 32.59 -63.79 -32.88
CA ARG A 21 32.66 -63.63 -31.42
C ARG A 21 31.98 -62.35 -30.94
N GLU A 22 32.21 -61.23 -31.63
CA GLU A 22 31.55 -59.95 -31.33
C GLU A 22 30.03 -60.04 -31.53
N GLU A 23 29.57 -60.78 -32.53
CA GLU A 23 28.15 -60.99 -32.83
C GLU A 23 27.48 -61.87 -31.76
N GLN A 24 28.11 -62.98 -31.37
CA GLN A 24 27.66 -63.81 -30.24
C GLN A 24 27.61 -63.02 -28.92
N GLN A 25 28.59 -62.15 -28.66
CA GLN A 25 28.61 -61.34 -27.45
C GLN A 25 27.47 -60.29 -27.45
N ARG A 26 27.14 -59.69 -28.60
CA ARG A 26 26.00 -58.78 -28.75
C ARG A 26 24.67 -59.50 -28.58
N GLU A 27 24.55 -60.72 -29.10
CA GLU A 27 23.35 -61.53 -28.96
C GLU A 27 23.10 -61.92 -27.50
N ARG A 28 24.16 -62.36 -26.80
CA ARG A 28 24.10 -62.66 -25.36
C ARG A 28 23.71 -61.44 -24.53
N LEU A 29 24.24 -60.25 -24.85
CA LEU A 29 23.86 -58.99 -24.20
C LEU A 29 22.38 -58.64 -24.43
N ARG A 30 21.85 -58.86 -25.65
CA ARG A 30 20.42 -58.66 -25.96
C ARG A 30 19.53 -59.64 -25.17
N GLN A 31 19.95 -60.89 -25.07
CA GLN A 31 19.24 -61.93 -24.33
C GLN A 31 19.17 -61.60 -22.83
N VAL A 32 20.30 -61.27 -22.20
CA VAL A 32 20.37 -60.86 -20.78
C VAL A 32 19.55 -59.60 -20.53
N SER A 33 19.62 -58.60 -21.43
CA SER A 33 18.82 -57.37 -21.35
C SER A 33 17.31 -57.64 -21.42
N ARG A 34 16.87 -58.61 -22.24
CA ARG A 34 15.46 -59.02 -22.35
C ARG A 34 14.98 -59.70 -21.08
N ILE A 35 15.78 -60.58 -20.48
CA ILE A 35 15.44 -61.28 -19.23
C ILE A 35 15.36 -60.29 -18.06
N LEU A 36 16.30 -59.33 -17.95
CA LEU A 36 16.30 -58.31 -16.89
C LEU A 36 15.09 -57.38 -16.91
N ARG A 37 14.33 -57.31 -18.01
CA ARG A 37 13.07 -56.55 -18.11
C ARG A 37 11.88 -57.27 -17.46
N LYS A 38 11.96 -58.60 -17.27
CA LYS A 38 10.94 -59.37 -16.56
C LYS A 38 11.05 -59.17 -15.06
N ALA A 39 9.93 -59.20 -14.35
CA ALA A 39 9.94 -59.21 -12.89
C ALA A 39 10.66 -60.48 -12.39
N ALA A 40 11.29 -60.43 -11.22
CA ALA A 40 12.05 -61.57 -10.70
C ALA A 40 11.19 -62.84 -10.54
N ALA A 41 9.90 -62.66 -10.22
CA ALA A 41 8.92 -63.74 -10.08
C ALA A 41 8.46 -64.35 -11.42
N GLU A 42 8.72 -63.70 -12.55
CA GLU A 42 8.28 -64.12 -13.89
C GLU A 42 9.41 -64.82 -14.69
N ARG A 43 10.59 -64.99 -14.08
CA ARG A 43 11.75 -65.59 -14.73
C ARG A 43 11.73 -67.09 -14.54
N SER A 44 11.98 -67.84 -15.62
CA SER A 44 12.15 -69.29 -15.51
C SER A 44 13.46 -69.64 -14.79
N ALA A 45 13.56 -70.87 -14.27
CA ALA A 45 14.78 -71.37 -13.63
C ALA A 45 16.00 -71.33 -14.58
N GLU A 46 15.77 -71.53 -15.88
CA GLU A 46 16.81 -71.42 -16.92
C GLU A 46 17.26 -69.97 -17.14
N GLU A 47 16.32 -69.02 -17.14
CA GLU A 47 16.64 -67.60 -17.22
C GLU A 47 17.44 -67.13 -15.99
N GLY A 48 17.13 -67.66 -14.80
CA GLY A 48 17.89 -67.42 -13.58
C GLY A 48 19.34 -67.92 -13.67
N ARG A 49 19.56 -69.13 -14.20
CA ARG A 49 20.91 -69.69 -14.44
C ARG A 49 21.70 -68.87 -15.45
N LEU A 50 21.08 -68.46 -16.56
CA LEU A 50 21.73 -67.65 -17.59
C LEU A 50 22.17 -66.26 -17.08
N LEU A 51 21.41 -65.66 -16.16
CA LEU A 51 21.79 -64.41 -15.48
C LEU A 51 22.98 -64.62 -14.54
N ALA A 52 23.04 -65.75 -13.81
CA ALA A 52 24.13 -66.08 -12.91
C ALA A 52 25.45 -66.32 -13.67
N GLU A 53 25.40 -67.02 -14.81
CA GLU A 53 26.55 -67.24 -15.70
C GLU A 53 27.03 -65.96 -16.39
N SER A 54 26.19 -64.93 -16.45
CA SER A 54 26.47 -63.66 -17.14
C SER A 54 26.56 -62.48 -16.15
N ALA A 55 27.05 -62.72 -14.93
CA ALA A 55 27.06 -61.76 -13.82
C ALA A 55 27.68 -60.39 -14.17
N ASP A 56 28.78 -60.38 -14.93
CA ASP A 56 29.47 -59.15 -15.35
C ASP A 56 28.59 -58.27 -16.26
N LEU A 57 27.89 -58.89 -17.22
CA LEU A 57 26.94 -58.20 -18.11
C LEU A 57 25.72 -57.68 -17.33
N VAL A 58 25.27 -58.43 -16.33
CA VAL A 58 24.17 -58.01 -15.44
C VAL A 58 24.56 -56.78 -14.64
N ALA A 59 25.74 -56.77 -14.03
CA ALA A 59 26.26 -55.63 -13.27
C ALA A 59 26.39 -54.37 -14.16
N GLU A 60 26.91 -54.54 -15.38
CA GLU A 60 27.03 -53.45 -16.35
C GLU A 60 25.66 -52.88 -16.76
N LEU A 61 24.71 -53.74 -17.13
CA LEU A 61 23.36 -53.32 -17.55
C LEU A 61 22.56 -52.67 -16.42
N GLN A 62 22.66 -53.20 -15.18
CA GLN A 62 22.05 -52.59 -14.01
C GLN A 62 22.69 -51.23 -13.69
N GLY A 63 24.01 -51.09 -13.81
CA GLY A 63 24.72 -49.81 -13.64
C GLY A 63 24.35 -48.77 -14.70
N ARG A 64 24.11 -49.19 -15.96
CA ARG A 64 23.56 -48.33 -17.02
C ARG A 64 22.11 -47.93 -16.72
N SER A 65 21.29 -48.83 -16.19
CA SER A 65 19.90 -48.52 -15.80
C SER A 65 19.84 -47.51 -14.66
N ARG A 66 20.63 -47.68 -13.59
CA ARG A 66 20.71 -46.75 -12.46
C ARG A 66 21.13 -45.34 -12.90
N ARG A 67 22.11 -45.24 -13.81
CA ARG A 67 22.53 -43.95 -14.40
C ARG A 67 21.43 -43.30 -15.22
N ARG A 68 20.71 -44.09 -16.03
CA ARG A 68 19.58 -43.62 -16.83
C ARG A 68 18.40 -43.16 -15.97
N GLU A 69 18.09 -43.89 -14.89
CA GLU A 69 17.05 -43.50 -13.93
C GLU A 69 17.43 -42.24 -13.15
N GLY A 70 18.68 -42.10 -12.73
CA GLY A 70 19.19 -40.87 -12.11
C GLY A 70 19.10 -39.66 -13.05
N LEU A 71 19.40 -39.83 -14.33
CA LEU A 71 19.25 -38.79 -15.35
C LEU A 71 17.76 -38.45 -15.59
N LYS A 72 16.90 -39.47 -15.64
CA LYS A 72 15.44 -39.32 -15.80
C LYS A 72 14.82 -38.56 -14.62
N ARG A 73 15.20 -38.89 -13.37
CA ARG A 73 14.77 -38.13 -12.18
C ARG A 73 15.19 -36.67 -12.24
N ARG A 74 16.45 -36.39 -12.61
CA ARG A 74 16.95 -35.01 -12.79
C ARG A 74 16.19 -34.25 -13.88
N LEU A 75 15.85 -34.90 -14.99
CA LEU A 75 15.06 -34.32 -16.08
C LEU A 75 13.60 -34.09 -15.64
N GLU A 76 12.99 -35.01 -14.90
CA GLU A 76 11.64 -34.88 -14.35
C GLU A 76 11.56 -33.78 -13.29
N GLU A 77 12.55 -33.65 -12.40
CA GLU A 77 12.68 -32.55 -11.43
C GLU A 77 12.84 -31.20 -12.16
N ALA A 78 13.71 -31.12 -13.16
CA ALA A 78 13.87 -29.92 -13.98
C ALA A 78 12.59 -29.56 -14.75
N SER A 79 11.86 -30.57 -15.25
CA SER A 79 10.59 -30.39 -15.95
C SER A 79 9.45 -29.97 -15.01
N ARG A 80 9.36 -30.55 -13.80
CA ARG A 80 8.46 -30.10 -12.72
C ARG A 80 8.77 -28.68 -12.29
N ALA A 81 10.04 -28.31 -12.14
CA ALA A 81 10.46 -26.95 -11.84
C ALA A 81 10.08 -25.96 -12.96
N ARG A 82 10.26 -26.34 -14.25
CA ARG A 82 9.84 -25.52 -15.39
C ARG A 82 8.32 -25.39 -15.51
N ARG A 83 7.56 -26.48 -15.33
CA ARG A 83 6.09 -26.45 -15.30
C ARG A 83 5.58 -25.62 -14.12
N GLY A 84 6.20 -25.73 -12.95
CA GLY A 84 5.95 -24.90 -11.78
C GLY A 84 6.20 -23.42 -12.04
N ARG A 85 7.32 -23.07 -12.71
CA ARG A 85 7.61 -21.68 -13.15
C ARG A 85 6.58 -21.15 -14.15
N ARG A 86 6.18 -21.96 -15.14
CA ARG A 86 5.20 -21.55 -16.16
C ARG A 86 3.80 -21.37 -15.56
N ARG A 87 3.34 -22.31 -14.72
CA ARG A 87 2.08 -22.17 -13.96
C ARG A 87 2.12 -20.98 -13.00
N ARG A 88 3.22 -20.74 -12.28
CA ARG A 88 3.37 -19.58 -11.36
C ARG A 88 3.49 -18.25 -12.08
N ALA A 89 4.15 -18.16 -13.23
CA ALA A 89 4.22 -16.94 -14.03
C ALA A 89 2.83 -16.55 -14.54
N VAL A 90 2.06 -17.54 -14.99
CA VAL A 90 0.66 -17.37 -15.41
C VAL A 90 -0.23 -17.01 -14.22
N LEU A 91 -0.12 -17.68 -13.06
CA LEU A 91 -0.89 -17.32 -11.85
C LEU A 91 -0.54 -15.94 -11.29
N THR A 92 0.74 -15.54 -11.34
CA THR A 92 1.21 -14.22 -10.90
C THR A 92 0.73 -13.12 -11.86
N ALA A 93 0.65 -13.41 -13.16
CA ALA A 93 0.12 -12.50 -14.17
C ALA A 93 -1.42 -12.37 -14.11
N LEU A 94 -2.13 -13.44 -13.71
CA LEU A 94 -3.60 -13.47 -13.63
C LEU A 94 -4.17 -12.98 -12.29
N THR A 95 -3.51 -13.25 -11.16
CA THR A 95 -4.06 -12.98 -9.81
C THR A 95 -3.27 -11.95 -9.00
N GLY A 96 -2.09 -11.55 -9.47
CA GLY A 96 -1.14 -10.73 -8.71
C GLY A 96 -0.61 -11.38 -7.42
N ARG A 97 -0.94 -12.65 -7.12
CA ARG A 97 -0.66 -13.32 -5.83
C ARG A 97 0.07 -14.66 -6.01
N LEU A 98 0.80 -15.05 -4.95
CA LEU A 98 1.35 -16.39 -4.74
C LEU A 98 0.69 -16.94 -3.46
N PRO A 99 0.12 -18.17 -3.49
CA PRO A 99 -0.53 -18.75 -2.32
C PRO A 99 0.45 -18.89 -1.15
N GLN A 100 -0.06 -18.73 0.07
CA GLN A 100 0.70 -19.15 1.24
C GLN A 100 0.77 -20.67 1.27
N VAL A 101 1.94 -21.17 1.56
CA VAL A 101 2.18 -22.59 1.80
C VAL A 101 2.64 -22.70 3.24
N CYS A 102 2.19 -23.76 3.92
CA CYS A 102 2.76 -24.23 5.17
C CYS A 102 3.26 -25.65 4.91
N ASP A 103 4.46 -25.96 5.35
CA ASP A 103 4.94 -27.34 5.40
C ASP A 103 4.16 -28.07 6.51
N ASP A 104 3.85 -29.35 6.30
CA ASP A 104 3.24 -30.18 7.33
C ASP A 104 4.15 -30.29 8.57
N PRO A 105 3.62 -30.51 9.78
CA PRO A 105 4.40 -30.44 11.03
C PRO A 105 5.67 -31.30 11.04
N ASP A 106 5.61 -32.54 10.53
CA ASP A 106 6.76 -33.45 10.47
C ASP A 106 7.85 -32.98 9.51
N GLU A 107 7.43 -32.48 8.34
CA GLU A 107 8.34 -31.93 7.34
C GLU A 107 8.96 -30.62 7.85
N LEU A 108 8.17 -29.78 8.54
CA LEU A 108 8.67 -28.58 9.19
C LEU A 108 9.71 -28.92 10.25
N GLN A 109 9.44 -29.90 11.13
CA GLN A 109 10.42 -30.36 12.14
C GLN A 109 11.70 -30.91 11.49
N ARG A 110 11.58 -31.69 10.41
CA ARG A 110 12.73 -32.20 9.65
C ARG A 110 13.58 -31.06 9.09
N LYS A 111 12.95 -30.07 8.45
CA LYS A 111 13.64 -28.89 7.90
C LYS A 111 14.23 -28.02 9.00
N VAL A 112 13.58 -27.89 10.15
CA VAL A 112 14.12 -27.15 11.30
C VAL A 112 15.36 -27.83 11.85
N ARG A 113 15.39 -29.17 11.95
CA ARG A 113 16.61 -29.93 12.31
C ARG A 113 17.78 -29.65 11.37
N GLU A 114 17.49 -29.63 10.06
CA GLU A 114 18.49 -29.28 9.04
C GLU A 114 18.98 -27.83 9.19
N LEU A 115 18.07 -26.88 9.44
CA LEU A 115 18.40 -25.48 9.74
C LEU A 115 19.23 -25.36 11.02
N ALA A 116 18.92 -26.11 12.08
CA ALA A 116 19.69 -26.11 13.32
C ALA A 116 21.13 -26.60 13.07
N GLY A 117 21.30 -27.64 12.25
CA GLY A 117 22.62 -28.09 11.79
C GLY A 117 23.38 -26.99 11.04
N ALA A 118 22.70 -26.23 10.17
CA ALA A 118 23.29 -25.11 9.46
C ALA A 118 23.70 -23.96 10.39
N VAL A 119 22.86 -23.62 11.38
CA VAL A 119 23.16 -22.57 12.37
C VAL A 119 24.36 -22.96 13.23
N ARG A 120 24.45 -24.22 13.70
CA ARG A 120 25.61 -24.71 14.46
C ARG A 120 26.91 -24.72 13.63
N GLY A 121 26.80 -25.04 12.33
CA GLY A 121 27.95 -25.13 11.44
C GLY A 121 28.40 -23.80 10.83
N ALA A 122 27.62 -22.72 11.00
CA ALA A 122 27.96 -21.41 10.47
C ALA A 122 29.13 -20.79 11.24
N LYS A 123 30.16 -20.32 10.55
CA LYS A 123 31.25 -19.54 11.17
C LYS A 123 30.86 -18.06 11.23
N PHE A 124 30.08 -17.60 10.26
CA PHE A 124 29.54 -16.25 10.19
C PHE A 124 28.13 -16.28 9.58
N LEU A 125 27.12 -16.27 10.46
CA LEU A 125 25.70 -16.20 10.17
C LEU A 125 25.19 -14.75 10.22
N VAL A 126 24.53 -14.34 9.14
CA VAL A 126 23.82 -13.06 9.06
C VAL A 126 22.33 -13.31 8.89
N VAL A 127 21.50 -12.60 9.66
CA VAL A 127 20.04 -12.74 9.60
C VAL A 127 19.43 -11.56 8.87
N TYR A 128 18.62 -11.82 7.85
CA TYR A 128 17.85 -10.81 7.11
C TYR A 128 16.39 -10.87 7.53
N THR A 129 15.84 -9.76 8.00
CA THR A 129 14.46 -9.71 8.50
C THR A 129 13.56 -8.78 7.69
N GLY A 130 12.26 -9.03 7.76
CA GLY A 130 11.21 -8.22 7.14
C GLY A 130 9.92 -8.30 7.94
N ALA A 131 8.89 -7.58 7.49
CA ALA A 131 7.69 -7.34 8.31
C ALA A 131 6.95 -8.61 8.75
N GLY A 132 7.18 -9.75 8.09
CA GLY A 132 6.63 -11.05 8.49
C GLY A 132 6.99 -11.48 9.92
N ILE A 133 8.14 -11.05 10.46
CA ILE A 133 8.54 -11.38 11.84
C ILE A 133 7.77 -10.58 12.90
N SER A 134 7.12 -9.48 12.50
CA SER A 134 6.37 -8.57 13.38
C SER A 134 4.85 -8.84 13.35
N THR A 135 4.40 -9.75 12.47
CA THR A 135 2.96 -10.10 12.32
C THR A 135 2.30 -10.61 13.59
N ALA A 136 3.04 -11.33 14.43
CA ALA A 136 2.55 -11.83 15.72
C ALA A 136 2.41 -10.72 16.79
N ALA A 137 3.09 -9.58 16.63
CA ALA A 137 2.95 -8.40 17.49
C ALA A 137 1.81 -7.48 17.02
N SER A 138 0.85 -8.00 16.24
CA SER A 138 -0.21 -7.23 15.58
C SER A 138 0.29 -6.11 14.65
N ILE A 139 1.57 -6.13 14.26
CA ILE A 139 2.10 -5.29 13.18
C ILE A 139 1.82 -6.01 11.86
N PRO A 140 0.89 -5.55 11.02
CA PRO A 140 0.59 -6.22 9.76
C PRO A 140 1.86 -6.27 8.90
N ASP A 141 2.17 -7.43 8.31
CA ASP A 141 3.22 -7.47 7.29
C ASP A 141 2.83 -6.61 6.09
N TYR A 142 3.70 -6.47 5.10
CA TYR A 142 3.31 -5.69 3.93
C TYR A 142 2.48 -6.50 2.93
N ARG A 143 2.74 -7.80 2.73
CA ARG A 143 2.29 -8.55 1.53
C ARG A 143 1.71 -9.94 1.80
N GLY A 144 1.65 -10.39 3.06
CA GLY A 144 0.95 -11.60 3.51
C GLY A 144 -0.57 -11.47 3.38
N PRO A 145 -1.37 -12.50 3.69
CA PRO A 145 -2.83 -12.52 3.53
C PRO A 145 -3.55 -11.38 4.26
N ASN A 146 -2.97 -10.96 5.39
CA ASN A 146 -3.39 -9.85 6.25
C ASN A 146 -2.38 -8.69 6.22
N GLY A 147 -1.50 -8.65 5.22
CA GLY A 147 -0.52 -7.60 5.08
C GLY A 147 -1.15 -6.29 4.64
N VAL A 148 -0.56 -5.15 4.99
CA VAL A 148 -1.00 -3.80 4.65
C VAL A 148 -1.38 -3.72 3.17
N TRP A 149 -0.51 -4.09 2.23
CA TRP A 149 -0.82 -4.05 0.80
C TRP A 149 -1.87 -5.08 0.38
N THR A 150 -1.95 -6.22 1.06
CA THR A 150 -2.90 -7.28 0.72
C THR A 150 -4.31 -7.00 1.23
N LEU A 151 -4.44 -6.42 2.43
CA LEU A 151 -5.70 -5.93 2.98
C LEU A 151 -6.18 -4.73 2.17
N LEU A 152 -5.29 -3.80 1.84
CA LEU A 152 -5.59 -2.69 0.93
C LEU A 152 -6.03 -3.15 -0.47
N GLN A 153 -5.39 -4.19 -1.04
CA GLN A 153 -5.78 -4.77 -2.32
C GLN A 153 -7.04 -5.67 -2.24
N LYS A 154 -7.48 -6.05 -1.03
CA LYS A 154 -8.71 -6.81 -0.77
C LYS A 154 -9.87 -5.93 -0.31
N GLY A 155 -9.71 -4.60 -0.25
CA GLY A 155 -10.72 -3.69 0.30
C GLY A 155 -10.98 -3.88 1.80
N ARG A 156 -10.06 -4.46 2.57
CA ARG A 156 -10.21 -4.67 4.03
C ARG A 156 -9.48 -3.58 4.82
N SER A 157 -10.10 -3.08 5.88
CA SER A 157 -9.45 -2.17 6.82
C SER A 157 -8.28 -2.85 7.54
N VAL A 158 -7.21 -2.10 7.76
CA VAL A 158 -6.10 -2.52 8.62
C VAL A 158 -6.46 -2.06 10.02
N SER A 159 -6.83 -2.96 10.92
CA SER A 159 -7.00 -2.64 12.34
C SER A 159 -5.70 -2.05 12.86
N ALA A 160 -5.69 -0.74 13.13
CA ALA A 160 -4.54 -0.05 13.69
C ALA A 160 -4.51 -0.29 15.20
N ALA A 161 -3.87 -1.39 15.61
CA ALA A 161 -3.15 -1.31 16.88
C ALA A 161 -2.13 -0.17 16.71
N ASP A 162 -2.03 0.72 17.70
CA ASP A 162 -0.98 1.73 17.72
C ASP A 162 0.37 1.00 17.65
N LEU A 163 1.07 1.11 16.52
CA LEU A 163 2.34 0.42 16.27
C LEU A 163 3.39 0.76 17.34
N SER A 164 3.25 1.92 17.99
CA SER A 164 4.11 2.31 19.11
C SER A 164 3.99 1.37 20.31
N GLN A 165 2.89 0.64 20.47
CA GLN A 165 2.64 -0.26 21.60
C GLN A 165 3.06 -1.70 21.34
N ALA A 166 3.46 -2.04 20.11
CA ALA A 166 3.90 -3.38 19.76
C ALA A 166 5.12 -3.79 20.61
N GLU A 167 5.17 -5.08 20.98
CA GLU A 167 6.28 -5.66 21.74
C GLU A 167 7.09 -6.63 20.86
N PRO A 168 8.39 -6.81 21.12
CA PRO A 168 9.22 -7.77 20.41
C PRO A 168 8.60 -9.18 20.41
N THR A 169 8.46 -9.78 19.23
CA THR A 169 7.94 -11.15 19.09
C THR A 169 8.93 -12.20 19.57
N LEU A 170 8.47 -13.46 19.70
CA LEU A 170 9.33 -14.60 20.00
C LEU A 170 10.51 -14.69 19.01
N THR A 171 10.29 -14.39 17.73
CA THR A 171 11.37 -14.32 16.73
C THR A 171 12.41 -13.25 17.08
N HIS A 172 12.00 -12.05 17.50
CA HIS A 172 12.94 -10.99 17.90
C HIS A 172 13.78 -11.40 19.12
N MET A 173 13.13 -11.97 20.15
CA MET A 173 13.81 -12.45 21.35
C MET A 173 14.76 -13.62 21.05
N SER A 174 14.36 -14.51 20.13
CA SER A 174 15.23 -15.61 19.67
C SER A 174 16.47 -15.09 18.95
N ILE A 175 16.34 -14.09 18.08
CA ILE A 175 17.49 -13.48 17.38
C ILE A 175 18.43 -12.80 18.37
N ALA A 176 17.90 -12.05 19.34
CA ALA A 176 18.70 -11.44 20.41
C ALA A 176 19.49 -12.49 21.19
N ARG A 177 18.83 -13.60 21.57
CA ARG A 177 19.47 -14.72 22.26
C ARG A 177 20.54 -15.43 21.41
N LEU A 178 20.29 -15.63 20.12
CA LEU A 178 21.27 -16.22 19.21
C LEU A 178 22.50 -15.32 19.03
N HIS A 179 22.30 -13.99 19.03
CA HIS A 179 23.41 -13.04 19.00
C HIS A 179 24.22 -13.04 20.30
N GLU A 180 23.55 -13.06 21.46
CA GLU A 180 24.18 -13.17 22.78
C GLU A 180 25.05 -14.44 22.88
N ARG A 181 24.57 -15.55 22.31
CA ARG A 181 25.31 -16.82 22.21
C ARG A 181 26.35 -16.85 21.08
N LYS A 182 26.59 -15.72 20.41
CA LYS A 182 27.55 -15.56 19.30
C LYS A 182 27.28 -16.48 18.10
N LEU A 183 26.05 -16.97 17.94
CA LEU A 183 25.62 -17.76 16.79
C LEU A 183 25.21 -16.88 15.61
N VAL A 184 24.66 -15.69 15.87
CA VAL A 184 24.35 -14.68 14.86
C VAL A 184 25.28 -13.49 15.04
N GLN A 185 25.99 -13.08 13.97
CA GLN A 185 26.97 -11.99 14.05
C GLN A 185 26.38 -10.64 13.69
N HIS A 186 25.38 -10.60 12.79
CA HIS A 186 24.77 -9.34 12.36
C HIS A 186 23.33 -9.55 11.89
N VAL A 187 22.49 -8.53 12.07
CA VAL A 187 21.09 -8.51 11.62
C VAL A 187 20.89 -7.36 10.65
N VAL A 188 20.36 -7.66 9.47
CA VAL A 188 19.97 -6.67 8.47
C VAL A 188 18.45 -6.65 8.39
N SER A 189 17.85 -5.56 8.83
CA SER A 189 16.40 -5.40 8.91
C SER A 189 15.89 -4.43 7.85
N GLN A 190 14.73 -4.75 7.28
CA GLN A 190 13.93 -3.83 6.47
C GLN A 190 12.80 -3.17 7.27
N ASN A 191 12.63 -3.56 8.54
CA ASN A 191 11.55 -3.07 9.39
C ASN A 191 11.94 -1.71 9.97
N CYS A 192 10.94 -0.83 10.08
CA CYS A 192 11.09 0.47 10.73
C CYS A 192 10.50 0.48 12.15
N ASP A 193 10.01 -0.66 12.64
CA ASP A 193 9.24 -0.82 13.88
C ASP A 193 10.07 -0.70 15.17
N GLY A 194 11.41 -0.65 15.06
CA GLY A 194 12.32 -0.53 16.19
C GLY A 194 12.38 -1.74 17.13
N LEU A 195 11.70 -2.85 16.81
CA LEU A 195 11.56 -3.99 17.73
C LEU A 195 12.87 -4.77 17.94
N HIS A 196 13.80 -4.74 16.98
CA HIS A 196 15.13 -5.33 17.17
C HIS A 196 15.96 -4.58 18.21
N LEU A 197 15.93 -3.25 18.21
CA LEU A 197 16.61 -2.46 19.25
C LEU A 197 15.99 -2.74 20.62
N ARG A 198 14.66 -2.77 20.67
CA ARG A 198 13.88 -3.00 21.89
C ARG A 198 13.99 -4.41 22.46
N SER A 199 14.35 -5.41 21.63
CA SER A 199 14.56 -6.78 22.08
C SER A 199 15.88 -7.03 22.80
N GLY A 200 16.75 -6.01 22.93
CA GLY A 200 18.06 -6.14 23.56
C GLY A 200 19.22 -6.33 22.57
N LEU A 201 18.95 -6.37 21.26
CA LEU A 201 20.01 -6.54 20.27
C LEU A 201 20.84 -5.24 20.17
N PRO A 202 22.18 -5.30 20.27
CA PRO A 202 23.01 -4.10 20.36
C PRO A 202 23.06 -3.37 19.01
N ARG A 203 23.07 -2.03 19.03
CA ARG A 203 23.07 -1.17 17.83
C ARG A 203 24.22 -1.48 16.85
N THR A 204 25.35 -1.98 17.35
CA THR A 204 26.50 -2.38 16.54
C THR A 204 26.25 -3.62 15.69
N ALA A 205 25.32 -4.48 16.10
CA ALA A 205 24.97 -5.73 15.43
C ALA A 205 23.75 -5.61 14.51
N ILE A 206 23.22 -4.40 14.30
CA ILE A 206 22.00 -4.16 13.52
C ILE A 206 22.26 -3.14 12.40
N SER A 207 21.64 -3.40 11.25
CA SER A 207 21.49 -2.44 10.16
C SER A 207 20.00 -2.31 9.79
N GLU A 208 19.39 -1.18 10.11
CA GLU A 208 17.96 -0.91 9.87
C GLU A 208 17.81 -0.14 8.56
N LEU A 209 17.87 -0.86 7.44
CA LEU A 209 18.09 -0.29 6.10
C LEU A 209 17.02 0.73 5.66
N HIS A 210 15.84 0.70 6.28
CA HIS A 210 14.73 1.59 5.98
C HIS A 210 14.43 2.60 7.11
N GLY A 211 15.32 2.72 8.10
CA GLY A 211 15.15 3.61 9.25
C GLY A 211 14.50 2.94 10.46
N ASN A 212 14.29 3.74 11.51
CA ASN A 212 13.69 3.33 12.78
C ASN A 212 12.77 4.46 13.27
N MET A 213 11.50 4.14 13.53
CA MET A 213 10.47 5.11 13.92
C MET A 213 10.69 5.78 15.27
N TYR A 214 11.65 5.31 16.07
CA TYR A 214 12.02 5.90 17.36
C TYR A 214 13.28 6.77 17.28
N ILE A 215 13.91 6.89 16.12
CA ILE A 215 15.20 7.59 15.98
C ILE A 215 15.04 8.78 15.05
N GLU A 216 15.41 9.95 15.55
CA GLU A 216 15.61 11.17 14.77
C GLU A 216 17.08 11.63 14.85
N VAL A 217 17.54 12.35 13.83
CA VAL A 217 18.95 12.69 13.64
C VAL A 217 19.14 14.14 13.23
N CYS A 218 20.23 14.73 13.71
CA CYS A 218 20.75 15.98 13.20
C CYS A 218 21.79 15.69 12.13
N THR A 219 21.50 16.08 10.88
CA THR A 219 22.43 15.94 9.74
C THR A 219 23.35 17.15 9.55
N ALA A 220 23.20 18.19 10.38
CA ALA A 220 24.08 19.36 10.35
C ALA A 220 25.32 19.20 11.26
N CYS A 221 25.27 18.27 12.21
CA CYS A 221 26.42 17.92 13.04
C CYS A 221 27.30 16.89 12.33
N THR A 222 28.61 16.97 12.54
CA THR A 222 29.57 15.96 12.07
C THR A 222 30.37 15.43 13.27
N PRO A 223 30.25 14.12 13.61
CA PRO A 223 29.33 13.14 13.04
C PRO A 223 27.86 13.51 13.33
N ASN A 224 26.94 12.92 12.55
CA ASN A 224 25.50 13.09 12.77
C ASN A 224 25.15 12.74 14.22
N ARG A 225 24.36 13.60 14.88
CA ARG A 225 23.86 13.33 16.23
C ARG A 225 22.53 12.62 16.17
N GLU A 226 22.36 11.61 17.00
CA GLU A 226 21.17 10.77 17.04
C GLU A 226 20.41 11.00 18.34
N TYR A 227 19.09 10.96 18.25
CA TYR A 227 18.17 11.10 19.36
C TYR A 227 17.21 9.91 19.29
N VAL A 228 17.35 9.01 20.26
CA VAL A 228 16.37 7.92 20.45
C VAL A 228 15.24 8.50 21.29
N ARG A 229 14.00 8.26 20.90
CA ARG A 229 12.79 8.72 21.58
C ARG A 229 11.97 7.52 22.04
N VAL A 230 11.16 7.72 23.07
CA VAL A 230 10.21 6.71 23.55
C VAL A 230 8.86 6.78 22.82
N PHE A 231 8.74 7.61 21.79
CA PHE A 231 7.54 7.77 20.98
C PHE A 231 7.90 7.73 19.49
N ASP A 232 6.88 7.57 18.64
CA ASP A 232 7.03 7.59 17.19
C ASP A 232 7.36 9.01 16.68
N VAL A 233 8.56 9.18 16.10
CA VAL A 233 9.03 10.49 15.61
C VAL A 233 8.49 10.84 14.22
N THR A 234 7.80 9.91 13.56
CA THR A 234 7.41 9.99 12.13
C THR A 234 6.03 10.62 11.90
N GLU A 235 5.32 10.98 12.96
CA GLU A 235 3.94 11.50 12.92
C GLU A 235 3.77 12.69 11.96
N ARG A 236 4.80 13.55 11.87
CA ARG A 236 4.78 14.78 11.07
C ARG A 236 5.65 14.69 9.80
N THR A 237 6.17 13.51 9.48
CA THR A 237 7.13 13.32 8.41
C THR A 237 6.55 12.54 7.23
N ALA A 238 7.17 12.65 6.06
CA ALA A 238 6.70 12.05 4.81
C ALA A 238 7.83 11.97 3.77
N LEU A 239 7.54 11.36 2.61
CA LEU A 239 8.42 11.33 1.45
C LEU A 239 8.98 12.75 1.15
N HIS A 240 10.30 12.87 1.14
CA HIS A 240 11.10 14.08 0.93
C HIS A 240 10.94 15.17 2.01
N ARG A 241 10.18 14.90 3.07
CA ARG A 241 9.98 15.79 4.22
C ARG A 241 10.23 15.03 5.51
N HIS A 242 11.48 15.04 5.94
CA HIS A 242 11.89 14.32 7.14
C HIS A 242 11.94 15.16 8.40
N GLN A 243 11.69 16.48 8.34
CA GLN A 243 11.81 17.34 9.52
C GLN A 243 10.77 16.97 10.58
N THR A 244 11.24 16.66 11.78
CA THR A 244 10.37 16.17 12.87
C THR A 244 9.68 17.29 13.66
N GLY A 245 10.07 18.54 13.41
CA GLY A 245 9.59 19.71 14.13
C GLY A 245 10.34 20.00 15.43
N ARG A 246 11.37 19.21 15.77
CA ARG A 246 12.27 19.43 16.90
C ARG A 246 13.64 19.96 16.44
N ALA A 247 14.38 20.57 17.35
CA ALA A 247 15.69 21.17 17.06
C ALA A 247 16.83 20.36 17.71
N CYS A 248 17.98 20.33 17.05
CA CYS A 248 19.16 19.68 17.59
C CYS A 248 19.58 20.33 18.90
N HIS A 249 19.83 19.51 19.92
CA HIS A 249 20.23 20.01 21.22
C HIS A 249 21.58 20.75 21.20
N GLU A 250 22.45 20.45 20.22
CA GLU A 250 23.75 21.10 20.14
C GLU A 250 23.72 22.35 19.24
N CYS A 251 23.36 22.19 17.97
CA CYS A 251 23.51 23.24 16.97
C CYS A 251 22.22 23.96 16.60
N GLY A 252 21.07 23.58 17.18
CA GLY A 252 19.76 24.18 16.89
C GLY A 252 19.19 23.87 15.50
N ALA A 253 19.91 23.14 14.64
CA ALA A 253 19.41 22.76 13.32
C ALA A 253 18.20 21.80 13.42
N PRO A 254 17.28 21.81 12.43
CA PRO A 254 16.11 20.92 12.45
C PRO A 254 16.50 19.43 12.48
N LEU A 255 15.90 18.68 13.41
CA LEU A 255 16.00 17.22 13.45
C LEU A 255 15.19 16.59 12.33
N ARG A 256 15.65 15.42 11.88
CA ARG A 256 15.05 14.65 10.80
C ARG A 256 14.79 13.22 11.23
N ASP A 257 13.68 12.60 10.82
CA ASP A 257 13.50 11.16 11.01
C ASP A 257 14.51 10.36 10.16
N THR A 258 14.56 9.06 10.41
CA THR A 258 15.49 8.13 9.74
C THR A 258 14.85 7.27 8.66
N ILE A 259 13.54 7.43 8.40
CA ILE A 259 12.76 6.57 7.51
C ILE A 259 13.19 6.79 6.06
N VAL A 260 13.39 5.69 5.32
CA VAL A 260 13.66 5.72 3.89
C VAL A 260 12.40 5.32 3.14
N HIS A 261 11.74 6.27 2.50
CA HIS A 261 10.55 5.99 1.71
C HIS A 261 10.89 5.39 0.33
N PHE A 262 9.91 4.75 -0.30
CA PHE A 262 10.07 4.26 -1.67
C PHE A 262 10.34 5.42 -2.63
N GLY A 263 11.43 5.32 -3.40
CA GLY A 263 11.89 6.40 -4.28
C GLY A 263 13.04 7.22 -3.68
N GLU A 264 13.35 7.03 -2.39
CA GLU A 264 14.46 7.70 -1.72
C GLU A 264 15.71 6.83 -1.62
N ARG A 265 16.84 7.52 -1.48
CA ARG A 265 18.12 6.91 -1.16
C ARG A 265 18.49 7.27 0.27
N GLY A 266 18.51 6.28 1.15
CA GLY A 266 19.02 6.46 2.51
C GLY A 266 20.51 6.77 2.51
N THR A 267 20.90 7.91 3.09
CA THR A 267 22.29 8.39 3.16
C THR A 267 22.85 8.43 4.58
N LEU A 268 22.03 8.16 5.58
CA LEU A 268 22.44 8.20 6.99
C LEU A 268 23.40 7.06 7.33
N GLY A 269 24.36 7.34 8.20
CA GLY A 269 25.28 6.35 8.77
C GLY A 269 24.53 5.35 9.64
N GLN A 270 24.06 5.79 10.81
CA GLN A 270 23.14 5.05 11.68
C GLN A 270 21.73 5.68 11.59
N PRO A 271 20.63 4.91 11.75
CA PRO A 271 20.55 3.47 12.02
C PRO A 271 20.67 2.57 10.77
N LEU A 272 20.72 3.15 9.56
CA LEU A 272 20.73 2.42 8.28
C LEU A 272 21.92 1.45 8.16
N ASN A 273 23.10 1.92 8.56
CA ASN A 273 24.33 1.16 8.71
C ASN A 273 24.65 0.24 7.51
N TRP A 274 24.53 0.80 6.30
CA TRP A 274 24.79 0.08 5.03
C TRP A 274 26.22 -0.45 4.94
N GLY A 275 27.18 0.23 5.58
CA GLY A 275 28.57 -0.19 5.69
C GLY A 275 28.70 -1.53 6.41
N ALA A 276 28.19 -1.63 7.64
CA ALA A 276 28.21 -2.88 8.40
C ALA A 276 27.40 -3.99 7.73
N ALA A 277 26.21 -3.68 7.18
CA ALA A 277 25.41 -4.67 6.45
C ALA A 277 26.19 -5.31 5.30
N THR A 278 26.91 -4.48 4.52
CA THR A 278 27.72 -4.96 3.39
C THR A 278 28.94 -5.74 3.86
N GLN A 279 29.61 -5.29 4.93
CA GLN A 279 30.77 -6.00 5.49
C GLN A 279 30.37 -7.36 6.09
N ALA A 280 29.27 -7.41 6.83
CA ALA A 280 28.72 -8.64 7.40
C ALA A 280 28.31 -9.61 6.29
N ALA A 281 27.57 -9.14 5.27
CA ALA A 281 27.21 -9.96 4.12
C ALA A 281 28.46 -10.54 3.41
N ASN A 282 29.51 -9.74 3.26
CA ASN A 282 30.77 -10.19 2.66
C ASN A 282 31.52 -11.23 3.50
N LYS A 283 31.42 -11.20 4.83
CA LYS A 283 32.01 -12.19 5.74
C LYS A 283 31.15 -13.45 5.89
N ALA A 284 29.86 -13.35 5.60
CA ALA A 284 28.91 -14.44 5.79
C ALA A 284 29.27 -15.69 4.98
N ASP A 285 29.21 -16.83 5.64
CA ASP A 285 29.11 -18.15 5.00
C ASP A 285 27.66 -18.66 4.99
N THR A 286 26.80 -18.11 5.85
CA THR A 286 25.40 -18.49 5.98
C THR A 286 24.53 -17.24 6.11
N ILE A 287 23.43 -17.20 5.36
CA ILE A 287 22.41 -16.15 5.47
C ILE A 287 21.07 -16.80 5.78
N LEU A 288 20.38 -16.31 6.82
CA LEU A 288 19.03 -16.72 7.19
C LEU A 288 18.05 -15.57 6.97
N CYS A 289 17.14 -15.74 6.02
CA CYS A 289 16.07 -14.77 5.75
C CYS A 289 14.78 -15.16 6.50
N LEU A 290 14.25 -14.26 7.32
CA LEU A 290 13.04 -14.46 8.11
C LEU A 290 11.96 -13.44 7.74
N GLY A 291 10.76 -13.91 7.39
CA GLY A 291 9.57 -13.05 7.26
C GLY A 291 9.69 -11.95 6.20
N SER A 292 10.47 -12.18 5.14
CA SER A 292 10.71 -11.19 4.09
C SER A 292 10.36 -11.74 2.71
N SER A 293 9.60 -10.97 1.93
CA SER A 293 9.35 -11.28 0.52
C SER A 293 10.59 -11.14 -0.37
N LEU A 294 11.67 -10.52 0.13
CA LEU A 294 12.92 -10.22 -0.58
C LEU A 294 12.76 -9.42 -1.88
N LYS A 295 11.57 -8.88 -2.18
CA LYS A 295 11.30 -8.11 -3.42
C LYS A 295 12.08 -6.79 -3.48
N VAL A 296 12.41 -6.22 -2.32
CA VAL A 296 13.27 -5.03 -2.19
C VAL A 296 14.73 -5.45 -2.12
N LEU A 297 15.11 -6.28 -1.14
CA LEU A 297 16.50 -6.70 -0.94
C LEU A 297 17.15 -7.36 -2.17
N LYS A 298 16.39 -8.06 -3.04
CA LYS A 298 16.94 -8.66 -4.27
C LYS A 298 17.67 -7.65 -5.17
N LYS A 299 17.31 -6.37 -5.08
CA LYS A 299 17.86 -5.29 -5.91
C LYS A 299 19.22 -4.77 -5.43
N TYR A 300 19.74 -5.27 -4.30
CA TYR A 300 21.01 -4.83 -3.72
C TYR A 300 22.07 -5.93 -3.83
N PRO A 301 22.84 -6.02 -4.94
CA PRO A 301 23.78 -7.13 -5.20
C PRO A 301 24.83 -7.31 -4.10
N ARG A 302 25.22 -6.23 -3.43
CA ARG A 302 26.23 -6.21 -2.36
C ARG A 302 25.83 -7.04 -1.13
N LEU A 303 24.53 -7.16 -0.85
CA LEU A 303 24.01 -7.98 0.26
C LEU A 303 23.95 -9.49 -0.07
N TRP A 304 24.20 -9.86 -1.32
CA TRP A 304 24.10 -11.27 -1.77
C TRP A 304 25.43 -11.81 -2.29
N CYS A 305 26.53 -11.08 -2.07
CA CYS A 305 27.85 -11.40 -2.57
C CYS A 305 27.85 -11.79 -4.06
N MET A 306 27.06 -11.10 -4.90
CA MET A 306 26.91 -11.47 -6.32
C MET A 306 28.22 -11.40 -7.11
N ALA A 307 29.20 -10.63 -6.62
CA ALA A 307 30.56 -10.56 -7.16
C ALA A 307 31.38 -11.85 -6.92
N LYS A 308 31.01 -12.68 -5.94
CA LYS A 308 31.65 -13.99 -5.71
C LYS A 308 31.06 -15.04 -6.66
N PRO A 309 31.85 -16.04 -7.10
CA PRO A 309 31.33 -17.18 -7.86
C PRO A 309 30.30 -17.97 -7.02
N PRO A 310 29.31 -18.64 -7.64
CA PRO A 310 28.23 -19.33 -6.91
C PRO A 310 28.71 -20.30 -5.81
N SER A 311 29.83 -21.00 -6.03
CA SER A 311 30.43 -21.92 -5.06
C SER A 311 31.02 -21.26 -3.81
N ARG A 312 31.28 -19.94 -3.86
CA ARG A 312 31.82 -19.14 -2.75
C ARG A 312 30.79 -18.16 -2.16
N ARG A 313 29.53 -18.26 -2.58
CA ARG A 313 28.44 -17.47 -2.00
C ARG A 313 27.95 -18.13 -0.70
N PRO A 314 27.44 -17.34 0.26
CA PRO A 314 26.88 -17.89 1.49
C PRO A 314 25.70 -18.82 1.18
N LYS A 315 25.56 -19.88 1.98
CA LYS A 315 24.38 -20.75 1.94
C LYS A 315 23.17 -19.96 2.42
N LEU A 316 22.12 -19.95 1.62
CA LEU A 316 20.92 -19.16 1.87
C LEU A 316 19.80 -20.04 2.43
N TYR A 317 19.30 -19.69 3.60
CA TYR A 317 18.14 -20.31 4.24
C TYR A 317 17.00 -19.30 4.28
N ILE A 318 15.78 -19.73 3.95
CA ILE A 318 14.63 -18.83 3.89
C ILE A 318 13.47 -19.42 4.70
N VAL A 319 12.92 -18.62 5.60
CA VAL A 319 11.68 -18.89 6.33
C VAL A 319 10.65 -17.86 5.90
N ASN A 320 9.68 -18.27 5.08
CA ASN A 320 8.61 -17.39 4.65
C ASN A 320 7.42 -18.20 4.15
N LEU A 321 6.21 -17.80 4.53
CA LEU A 321 4.95 -18.43 4.08
C LEU A 321 4.70 -18.26 2.57
N GLN A 322 5.30 -17.24 1.96
CA GLN A 322 5.15 -16.93 0.54
C GLN A 322 6.44 -17.22 -0.24
N TRP A 323 6.28 -17.40 -1.56
CA TRP A 323 7.40 -17.46 -2.49
C TRP A 323 8.25 -16.18 -2.42
N THR A 324 9.57 -16.36 -2.54
CA THR A 324 10.52 -15.24 -2.65
C THR A 324 11.34 -15.33 -3.95
N PRO A 325 11.81 -14.18 -4.48
CA PRO A 325 12.67 -14.14 -5.66
C PRO A 325 14.01 -14.88 -5.55
N LYS A 326 14.37 -15.37 -4.36
CA LYS A 326 15.64 -16.07 -4.08
C LYS A 326 15.44 -17.55 -3.72
N ASP A 327 14.20 -18.06 -3.76
CA ASP A 327 13.90 -19.45 -3.41
C ASP A 327 14.76 -20.45 -4.22
N ASP A 328 14.96 -20.22 -5.53
CA ASP A 328 15.77 -21.10 -6.40
C ASP A 328 17.27 -21.14 -6.03
N GLY A 329 17.74 -20.14 -5.28
CA GLY A 329 19.12 -20.06 -4.80
C GLY A 329 19.28 -20.42 -3.32
N ALA A 330 18.19 -20.82 -2.65
CA ALA A 330 18.22 -21.21 -1.25
C ALA A 330 18.69 -22.67 -1.12
N ALA A 331 19.57 -22.92 -0.14
CA ALA A 331 19.91 -24.27 0.30
C ALA A 331 18.69 -24.96 0.94
N LEU A 332 17.88 -24.21 1.69
CA LEU A 332 16.66 -24.70 2.30
C LEU A 332 15.61 -23.61 2.41
N LYS A 333 14.36 -23.97 2.08
CA LYS A 333 13.17 -23.13 2.22
C LYS A 333 12.18 -23.80 3.16
N LEU A 334 11.86 -23.09 4.24
CA LEU A 334 10.84 -23.45 5.21
C LEU A 334 9.60 -22.60 4.98
N HIS A 335 8.47 -23.26 4.83
CA HIS A 335 7.16 -22.64 4.74
C HIS A 335 6.48 -22.75 6.10
N GLY A 336 6.68 -21.75 6.96
CA GLY A 336 6.09 -21.72 8.29
C GLY A 336 6.06 -20.30 8.84
N LYS A 337 5.28 -20.09 9.90
CA LYS A 337 5.31 -18.85 10.66
C LYS A 337 6.67 -18.72 11.34
N CYS A 338 7.24 -17.50 11.36
CA CYS A 338 8.57 -17.29 11.91
C CYS A 338 8.66 -17.71 13.38
N ASP A 339 7.67 -17.38 14.22
CA ASP A 339 7.69 -17.75 15.63
C ASP A 339 7.65 -19.27 15.85
N ASP A 340 6.89 -20.02 15.04
CA ASP A 340 6.83 -21.48 15.15
C ASP A 340 8.17 -22.10 14.75
N VAL A 341 8.75 -21.64 13.64
CA VAL A 341 10.07 -22.10 13.17
C VAL A 341 11.16 -21.75 14.18
N MET A 342 11.15 -20.54 14.73
CA MET A 342 12.16 -20.10 15.70
C MET A 342 12.01 -20.84 17.04
N ARG A 343 10.79 -21.11 17.51
CA ARG A 343 10.55 -21.92 18.71
C ARG A 343 11.16 -23.32 18.55
N LEU A 344 10.87 -23.99 17.43
CA LEU A 344 11.43 -25.30 17.14
C LEU A 344 12.95 -25.26 16.98
N LEU A 345 13.48 -24.23 16.29
CA LEU A 345 14.92 -24.05 16.10
C LEU A 345 15.66 -23.86 17.42
N MET A 346 15.13 -23.02 18.31
CA MET A 346 15.71 -22.77 19.63
C MET A 346 15.67 -24.03 20.50
N GLY A 347 14.58 -24.81 20.44
CA GLY A 347 14.50 -26.13 21.06
C GLY A 347 15.55 -27.11 20.53
N GLU A 348 15.70 -27.21 19.21
CA GLU A 348 16.73 -28.04 18.59
C GLU A 348 18.14 -27.60 18.96
N LEU A 349 18.39 -26.30 19.13
CA LEU A 349 19.67 -25.75 19.56
C LEU A 349 19.93 -25.87 21.07
N GLY A 350 18.92 -26.28 21.86
CA GLY A 350 19.01 -26.34 23.33
C GLY A 350 19.13 -24.96 23.98
N LEU A 351 18.53 -23.93 23.37
CA LEU A 351 18.59 -22.55 23.86
C LEU A 351 17.21 -22.10 24.33
N GLU A 352 17.14 -21.64 25.58
CA GLU A 352 15.94 -21.00 26.11
C GLU A 352 15.78 -19.59 25.53
N ILE A 353 14.55 -19.25 25.14
CA ILE A 353 14.18 -17.93 24.62
C ILE A 353 13.81 -17.05 25.82
N PRO A 354 14.52 -15.95 26.09
CA PRO A 354 14.17 -15.06 27.18
C PRO A 354 12.80 -14.40 26.91
N PRO A 355 11.89 -14.33 27.91
CA PRO A 355 10.67 -13.55 27.76
C PRO A 355 11.03 -12.06 27.61
N TYR A 356 10.29 -11.33 26.78
CA TYR A 356 10.44 -9.88 26.71
C TYR A 356 9.98 -9.26 28.03
N SER A 357 10.82 -8.42 28.61
CA SER A 357 10.46 -7.59 29.76
C SER A 357 10.62 -6.13 29.39
N ARG A 358 9.52 -5.37 29.47
CA ARG A 358 9.49 -3.94 29.19
C ARG A 358 10.43 -3.14 30.09
N TRP A 359 10.69 -3.63 31.31
CA TRP A 359 11.66 -3.04 32.24
C TRP A 359 13.11 -3.12 31.73
N GLN A 360 13.42 -4.12 30.92
CA GLN A 360 14.73 -4.35 30.34
C GLN A 360 14.84 -3.81 28.91
N ASP A 361 13.81 -3.11 28.41
CA ASP A 361 13.83 -2.55 27.06
C ASP A 361 14.92 -1.46 26.96
N PRO A 362 15.96 -1.66 26.12
CA PRO A 362 17.08 -0.73 26.02
C PRO A 362 16.66 0.68 25.61
N ILE A 363 15.50 0.84 24.95
CA ILE A 363 15.03 2.14 24.47
C ILE A 363 14.95 3.17 25.60
N PHE A 364 14.56 2.75 26.81
CA PHE A 364 14.45 3.67 27.95
C PHE A 364 15.80 4.14 28.50
N SER A 365 16.85 3.36 28.30
CA SER A 365 18.22 3.75 28.69
C SER A 365 18.89 4.61 27.61
N LEU A 366 18.51 4.40 26.35
CA LEU A 366 19.04 5.12 25.19
C LEU A 366 18.28 6.42 24.91
N ALA A 367 17.07 6.57 25.43
CA ALA A 367 16.19 7.68 25.12
C ALA A 367 16.78 9.03 25.54
N THR A 368 16.83 9.96 24.61
CA THR A 368 17.14 11.35 24.89
C THR A 368 15.86 12.06 25.34
N PRO A 369 15.84 12.72 26.52
CA PRO A 369 14.67 13.46 26.98
C PRO A 369 14.38 14.66 26.07
N LEU A 370 13.11 15.08 26.02
CA LEU A 370 12.70 16.31 25.35
C LEU A 370 13.22 17.53 26.12
N ARG A 371 13.45 18.64 25.41
CA ARG A 371 13.72 19.93 26.06
C ARG A 371 12.43 20.58 26.53
N ALA A 372 12.56 21.47 27.51
CA ALA A 372 11.46 22.32 27.95
C ALA A 372 10.86 23.09 26.74
N GLY A 373 9.56 22.93 26.53
CA GLY A 373 8.82 23.49 25.39
C GLY A 373 8.65 22.53 24.21
N GLU A 374 9.27 21.36 24.22
CA GLU A 374 9.10 20.32 23.19
C GLU A 374 8.03 19.26 23.55
N GLU A 375 7.40 19.35 24.72
CA GLU A 375 6.43 18.36 25.21
C GLU A 375 5.19 18.24 24.29
N GLY A 376 4.79 19.34 23.62
CA GLY A 376 3.73 19.36 22.61
C GLY A 376 4.17 18.99 21.19
N SER A 377 5.43 18.56 21.00
CA SER A 377 5.98 18.26 19.67
C SER A 377 5.52 16.92 19.08
N HIS A 378 4.82 16.09 19.86
CA HIS A 378 4.23 14.83 19.41
C HIS A 378 2.82 14.64 19.99
N SER A 379 1.96 13.91 19.30
CA SER A 379 0.64 13.47 19.79
C SER A 379 0.56 11.95 20.01
N ARG A 380 1.56 11.21 19.50
CA ARG A 380 1.69 9.75 19.72
C ARG A 380 1.99 9.43 21.18
N ARG A 381 1.43 8.33 21.68
CA ARG A 381 1.69 7.86 23.05
C ARG A 381 3.16 7.50 23.20
N SER A 382 3.77 8.00 24.27
CA SER A 382 5.10 7.57 24.69
C SER A 382 5.02 6.18 25.30
N LEU A 383 6.06 5.38 25.07
CA LEU A 383 6.30 4.15 25.80
C LEU A 383 6.54 4.50 27.28
N CYS A 384 5.89 3.76 28.17
CA CYS A 384 6.10 3.82 29.62
C CYS A 384 6.71 2.50 30.11
N ARG A 385 7.45 2.54 31.23
CA ARG A 385 8.06 1.35 31.85
C ARG A 385 7.04 0.45 32.57
N SER A 386 5.94 1.01 33.08
CA SER A 386 4.85 0.30 33.75
C SER A 386 3.53 0.44 32.96
N GLN A 387 2.66 -0.57 33.02
CA GLN A 387 1.27 -0.47 32.51
C GLN A 387 0.31 0.20 33.51
N GLU A 388 0.78 0.58 34.70
CA GLU A 388 -0.07 1.05 35.83
C GLU A 388 0.05 2.54 36.18
N GLU A 389 0.91 3.33 35.53
CA GLU A 389 0.85 4.80 35.70
C GLU A 389 -0.25 5.40 34.80
N SER A 390 -1.50 5.10 35.16
CA SER A 390 -2.56 6.11 35.01
C SER A 390 -2.28 7.21 36.04
N PRO A 391 -2.51 8.51 35.75
CA PRO A 391 -2.42 9.54 36.78
C PRO A 391 -3.35 9.14 37.95
N PRO A 392 -2.98 9.42 39.21
CA PRO A 392 -3.75 8.96 40.36
C PRO A 392 -5.20 9.44 40.25
N GLY A 393 -6.14 8.51 40.42
CA GLY A 393 -7.56 8.78 40.30
C GLY A 393 -8.04 9.85 41.26
N ASP A 394 -8.78 10.82 40.73
CA ASP A 394 -9.53 11.77 41.52
C ASP A 394 -10.84 11.08 41.95
N ARG A 395 -10.86 10.60 43.20
CA ARG A 395 -12.10 10.18 43.87
C ARG A 395 -12.88 11.44 44.20
N GLY A 396 -14.11 11.50 43.71
CA GLY A 396 -14.91 12.71 43.69
C GLY A 396 -15.11 13.41 45.03
N THR A 397 -15.25 14.73 44.95
CA THR A 397 -16.27 15.48 45.69
C THR A 397 -16.67 16.71 44.85
N PRO A 398 -17.96 17.09 44.79
CA PRO A 398 -18.47 18.03 43.79
C PRO A 398 -18.42 19.47 44.32
N LEU A 399 -18.11 20.47 43.48
CA LEU A 399 -18.50 21.88 43.66
C LEU A 399 -18.19 22.75 42.42
N SER A 400 -19.27 23.27 41.82
CA SER A 400 -19.55 24.46 40.97
C SER A 400 -18.50 25.15 40.05
N PRO A 401 -18.95 25.86 38.98
CA PRO A 401 -18.13 26.16 37.80
C PRO A 401 -17.48 27.56 37.75
N ALA A 402 -16.31 27.59 37.07
CA ALA A 402 -15.60 28.71 36.42
C ALA A 402 -14.98 29.81 37.31
N PRO A 403 -13.95 30.58 36.85
CA PRO A 403 -13.32 30.61 35.51
C PRO A 403 -11.77 30.46 35.54
N VAL A 404 -11.19 29.77 34.55
CA VAL A 404 -9.73 29.84 34.32
C VAL A 404 -9.44 30.84 33.20
N LEU A 405 -8.98 32.00 33.62
CA LEU A 405 -8.25 33.02 32.86
C LEU A 405 -6.87 32.50 32.43
N GLY A 406 -6.54 32.65 31.13
CA GLY A 406 -5.20 32.89 30.57
C GLY A 406 -4.11 31.79 30.75
N GLY A 407 -3.29 31.45 29.76
CA GLY A 407 -3.04 32.08 28.48
C GLY A 407 -2.12 31.24 27.60
N TRP A 408 -2.35 31.40 26.31
CA TRP A 408 -1.61 30.89 25.16
C TRP A 408 -0.57 31.93 24.73
N PHE A 409 0.66 31.58 24.35
CA PHE A 409 1.48 32.41 23.45
C PHE A 409 2.63 31.63 22.75
N GLY A 410 2.83 31.90 21.46
CA GLY A 410 4.04 31.55 20.68
C GLY A 410 3.92 32.00 19.21
N ARG A 411 4.79 32.93 18.77
CA ARG A 411 4.68 33.83 17.60
C ARG A 411 5.33 33.34 16.29
N GLY A 412 4.74 33.77 15.15
CA GLY A 412 5.32 34.25 13.85
C GLY A 412 6.12 33.27 12.95
N CYS A 413 6.19 33.37 11.61
CA CYS A 413 5.71 34.33 10.61
C CYS A 413 5.74 33.72 9.18
N ALA A 414 5.22 34.48 8.20
CA ALA A 414 4.63 34.14 6.90
C ALA A 414 5.54 33.68 5.72
N LYS A 415 4.92 33.02 4.71
CA LYS A 415 5.30 33.06 3.27
C LYS A 415 4.06 32.98 2.34
N ARG A 416 4.07 33.81 1.28
CA ARG A 416 2.98 34.12 0.32
C ARG A 416 2.53 32.94 -0.55
N ALA A 417 1.21 32.75 -0.70
CA ALA A 417 0.55 32.07 -1.84
C ALA A 417 -0.93 32.51 -1.98
N LYS A 418 -1.51 32.36 -3.19
CA LYS A 418 -2.76 32.99 -3.68
C LYS A 418 -4.06 32.56 -2.96
N ARG A 419 -4.97 33.55 -2.81
CA ARG A 419 -6.35 33.55 -2.26
C ARG A 419 -7.23 32.41 -2.77
N ARG A 420 -7.82 31.57 -1.90
CA ARG A 420 -9.06 30.82 -2.19
C ARG A 420 -9.89 30.55 -0.94
N LYS A 421 -11.15 30.97 -0.96
CA LYS A 421 -12.22 30.53 -0.05
C LYS A 421 -12.98 29.36 -0.70
N VAL A 422 -13.52 28.45 0.11
CA VAL A 422 -14.13 27.19 -0.35
C VAL A 422 -15.59 27.45 -0.76
N THR A 423 -15.95 27.13 -2.00
CA THR A 423 -17.32 27.30 -2.51
C THR A 423 -18.00 25.99 -2.86
N TYR A 424 -17.32 24.86 -2.61
CA TYR A 424 -17.74 23.52 -2.98
C TYR A 424 -18.12 23.36 -4.46
N ASP A 425 -17.41 24.08 -5.33
CA ASP A 425 -17.51 23.94 -6.79
C ASP A 425 -16.47 22.90 -7.27
N MET A 426 -16.92 21.86 -7.98
CA MET A 426 -16.17 20.62 -8.23
C MET A 426 -15.71 19.95 -6.93
N VAL A 427 -16.67 19.44 -6.15
CA VAL A 427 -16.36 18.67 -4.94
C VAL A 427 -15.46 17.47 -5.27
N HIS A 428 -14.48 17.24 -4.41
CA HIS A 428 -13.49 16.19 -4.54
C HIS A 428 -13.08 15.75 -3.13
N TYR A 429 -12.38 14.62 -3.00
CA TYR A 429 -11.99 14.07 -1.69
C TYR A 429 -11.25 15.06 -0.77
N GLY A 430 -10.57 16.06 -1.34
CA GLY A 430 -9.99 17.17 -0.58
C GLY A 430 -10.99 17.96 0.28
N HIS A 431 -12.17 18.29 -0.29
CA HIS A 431 -13.28 18.95 0.41
C HIS A 431 -13.91 17.99 1.42
N SER A 432 -14.10 16.72 1.05
CA SER A 432 -14.66 15.71 1.95
C SER A 432 -13.79 15.49 3.19
N ASN A 433 -12.45 15.47 3.05
CA ASN A 433 -11.55 15.36 4.20
C ASN A 433 -11.50 16.64 5.07
N GLN A 434 -11.74 17.81 4.49
CA GLN A 434 -11.91 19.05 5.26
C GLN A 434 -13.17 18.94 6.14
N LEU A 435 -14.29 18.52 5.55
CA LEU A 435 -15.56 18.32 6.29
C LEU A 435 -15.42 17.24 7.36
N ARG A 436 -14.73 16.12 7.07
CA ARG A 436 -14.41 15.10 8.08
C ARG A 436 -13.62 15.68 9.26
N GLN A 437 -12.60 16.50 8.99
CA GLN A 437 -11.81 17.13 10.05
C GLN A 437 -12.67 18.09 10.87
N ALA A 438 -13.53 18.88 10.23
CA ALA A 438 -14.46 19.77 10.91
C ALA A 438 -15.46 19.01 11.80
N ARG A 439 -16.09 17.95 11.26
CA ARG A 439 -17.01 17.09 12.02
C ARG A 439 -16.33 16.39 13.20
N ALA A 440 -15.03 16.13 13.13
CA ALA A 440 -14.29 15.52 14.23
C ALA A 440 -13.98 16.49 15.38
N MET A 441 -14.20 17.80 15.19
CA MET A 441 -14.00 18.83 16.21
C MET A 441 -15.25 19.11 17.05
N GLY A 442 -16.40 18.52 16.70
CA GLY A 442 -17.66 18.70 17.42
C GLY A 442 -18.65 17.58 17.13
N ASP A 443 -19.90 17.73 17.56
CA ASP A 443 -20.93 16.68 17.49
C ASP A 443 -21.94 16.86 16.34
N CYS A 444 -21.96 18.03 15.69
CA CYS A 444 -22.80 18.34 14.55
C CYS A 444 -22.00 19.21 13.57
N LEU A 445 -22.16 18.99 12.26
CA LEU A 445 -21.56 19.80 11.22
C LEU A 445 -22.62 20.41 10.30
N VAL A 446 -22.76 21.72 10.41
CA VAL A 446 -23.54 22.58 9.50
C VAL A 446 -22.61 23.18 8.45
N VAL A 447 -22.98 23.10 7.18
CA VAL A 447 -22.17 23.63 6.06
C VAL A 447 -22.93 24.70 5.30
N GLY A 448 -22.46 25.95 5.41
CA GLY A 448 -22.94 27.06 4.59
C GLY A 448 -22.41 26.99 3.15
N VAL A 449 -23.31 27.09 2.18
CA VAL A 449 -22.95 27.10 0.74
C VAL A 449 -23.51 28.36 0.08
N HIS A 450 -22.65 29.09 -0.63
CA HIS A 450 -23.00 30.37 -1.26
C HIS A 450 -23.86 30.17 -2.52
N THR A 451 -24.66 31.18 -2.89
CA THR A 451 -25.39 31.23 -4.17
C THR A 451 -24.45 31.46 -5.35
N ASP A 452 -24.94 31.17 -6.57
CA ASP A 452 -24.16 31.41 -7.79
C ASP A 452 -23.87 32.92 -7.98
N GLU A 453 -24.85 33.76 -7.66
CA GLU A 453 -24.73 35.23 -7.70
C GLU A 453 -23.65 35.73 -6.72
N GLU A 454 -23.66 35.22 -5.49
CA GLU A 454 -22.70 35.64 -4.45
C GLU A 454 -21.27 35.22 -4.78
N ILE A 455 -21.11 34.04 -5.39
CA ILE A 455 -19.83 33.58 -5.93
C ILE A 455 -19.34 34.49 -7.05
N ALA A 456 -20.22 34.84 -7.99
CA ALA A 456 -19.89 35.66 -9.16
C ALA A 456 -19.42 37.09 -8.80
N LYS A 457 -19.87 37.63 -7.66
CA LYS A 457 -19.38 38.92 -7.12
C LYS A 457 -17.90 38.88 -6.73
N HIS A 458 -17.43 37.74 -6.24
CA HIS A 458 -16.10 37.61 -5.64
C HIS A 458 -15.08 36.89 -6.54
N LYS A 459 -15.56 36.00 -7.42
CA LYS A 459 -14.73 35.22 -8.36
C LYS A 459 -15.52 34.89 -9.63
N GLY A 460 -14.94 34.07 -10.52
CA GLY A 460 -15.66 33.60 -11.71
C GLY A 460 -16.92 32.79 -11.34
N PRO A 461 -17.91 32.72 -12.24
CA PRO A 461 -19.12 31.93 -12.02
C PRO A 461 -18.72 30.47 -11.77
N PRO A 462 -19.43 29.79 -10.86
CA PRO A 462 -19.15 28.39 -10.56
C PRO A 462 -19.44 27.50 -11.77
N VAL A 463 -18.78 26.35 -11.85
CA VAL A 463 -19.04 25.33 -12.89
C VAL A 463 -20.35 24.61 -12.63
N PHE A 464 -20.68 24.40 -11.36
CA PHE A 464 -21.92 23.80 -10.92
C PHE A 464 -22.85 24.84 -10.32
N THR A 465 -24.14 24.71 -10.64
CA THR A 465 -25.21 25.54 -10.07
C THR A 465 -25.27 25.36 -8.56
N GLN A 466 -25.88 26.31 -7.87
CA GLN A 466 -26.02 26.25 -6.42
C GLN A 466 -26.77 25.01 -5.93
N GLU A 467 -27.83 24.57 -6.61
CA GLU A 467 -28.60 23.38 -6.24
C GLU A 467 -27.77 22.10 -6.35
N GLU A 468 -26.98 22.01 -7.43
CA GLU A 468 -26.03 20.94 -7.64
C GLU A 468 -24.96 20.88 -6.52
N ARG A 469 -24.48 22.04 -6.07
CA ARG A 469 -23.51 22.16 -4.98
C ARG A 469 -24.15 21.83 -3.62
N TYR A 470 -25.37 22.29 -3.34
CA TYR A 470 -26.09 21.98 -2.11
C TYR A 470 -26.26 20.47 -1.94
N ARG A 471 -26.77 19.80 -2.97
CA ARG A 471 -26.92 18.34 -2.93
C ARG A 471 -25.59 17.62 -2.77
N MET A 472 -24.55 18.04 -3.48
CA MET A 472 -23.24 17.36 -3.42
C MET A 472 -22.61 17.44 -2.03
N VAL A 473 -22.77 18.58 -1.36
CA VAL A 473 -22.33 18.74 0.03
C VAL A 473 -23.19 17.90 0.97
N GLN A 474 -24.52 17.91 0.80
CA GLN A 474 -25.43 17.08 1.61
C GLN A 474 -25.12 15.58 1.46
N ALA A 475 -24.68 15.11 0.31
CA ALA A 475 -24.34 13.70 0.09
C ALA A 475 -23.12 13.20 0.89
N ILE A 476 -22.30 14.11 1.43
CA ILE A 476 -21.12 13.76 2.22
C ILE A 476 -21.56 13.36 3.62
N LYS A 477 -21.14 12.17 4.06
CA LYS A 477 -21.65 11.53 5.30
C LYS A 477 -21.31 12.24 6.62
N TRP A 478 -20.37 13.17 6.60
CA TRP A 478 -20.01 13.96 7.77
C TRP A 478 -20.81 15.25 7.91
N VAL A 479 -21.59 15.61 6.88
CA VAL A 479 -22.43 16.81 6.87
C VAL A 479 -23.79 16.44 7.43
N ASP A 480 -24.21 17.12 8.48
CA ASP A 480 -25.52 16.92 9.09
C ASP A 480 -26.56 17.80 8.37
N GLU A 481 -26.23 19.08 8.15
CA GLU A 481 -27.12 20.06 7.50
C GLU A 481 -26.36 20.96 6.51
N VAL A 482 -27.00 21.27 5.38
CA VAL A 482 -26.54 22.30 4.43
C VAL A 482 -27.40 23.54 4.56
N VAL A 483 -26.75 24.68 4.78
CA VAL A 483 -27.39 25.99 4.80
C VAL A 483 -27.20 26.66 3.44
N PRO A 484 -28.27 26.80 2.63
CA PRO A 484 -28.18 27.48 1.34
C PRO A 484 -28.01 28.99 1.54
N ALA A 485 -27.51 29.66 0.50
CA ALA A 485 -27.32 31.11 0.47
C ALA A 485 -26.50 31.68 1.66
N ALA A 486 -25.50 30.93 2.13
CA ALA A 486 -24.62 31.40 3.19
C ALA A 486 -23.78 32.62 2.74
N PRO A 487 -23.58 33.64 3.60
CA PRO A 487 -22.72 34.79 3.29
C PRO A 487 -21.30 34.38 2.87
N TYR A 488 -20.66 35.18 2.02
CA TYR A 488 -19.31 34.88 1.51
C TYR A 488 -18.19 34.99 2.57
N VAL A 489 -18.44 35.71 3.65
CA VAL A 489 -17.55 35.83 4.82
C VAL A 489 -18.30 35.28 6.02
N THR A 490 -17.66 34.41 6.79
CA THR A 490 -18.20 33.92 8.06
C THR A 490 -18.17 35.04 9.09
N THR A 491 -19.33 35.36 9.67
CA THR A 491 -19.50 36.36 10.72
C THR A 491 -19.97 35.71 12.03
N LEU A 492 -19.83 36.40 13.16
CA LEU A 492 -20.39 35.93 14.44
C LEU A 492 -21.91 35.79 14.38
N GLU A 493 -22.59 36.73 13.73
CA GLU A 493 -24.05 36.67 13.49
C GLU A 493 -24.46 35.38 12.80
N THR A 494 -23.70 34.94 11.79
CA THR A 494 -23.99 33.68 11.08
C THR A 494 -23.81 32.49 12.00
N LEU A 495 -22.77 32.48 12.84
CA LEU A 495 -22.53 31.39 13.78
C LEU A 495 -23.63 31.33 14.85
N ASP A 496 -24.04 32.48 15.39
CA ASP A 496 -25.09 32.56 16.40
C ASP A 496 -26.46 32.15 15.84
N LYS A 497 -26.78 32.58 14.61
CA LYS A 497 -28.02 32.22 13.92
C LYS A 497 -28.23 30.71 13.79
N TYR A 498 -27.16 29.95 13.54
CA TYR A 498 -27.20 28.50 13.40
C TYR A 498 -26.66 27.76 14.63
N ASN A 499 -26.56 28.46 15.77
CA ASN A 499 -26.09 27.91 17.04
C ASN A 499 -24.77 27.11 16.92
N CYS A 500 -23.81 27.65 16.16
CA CYS A 500 -22.51 27.04 15.91
C CYS A 500 -21.45 27.62 16.86
N ASP A 501 -20.75 26.78 17.60
CA ASP A 501 -19.73 27.22 18.55
C ASP A 501 -18.55 27.93 17.87
N PHE A 502 -18.10 27.40 16.73
CA PHE A 502 -16.96 27.93 15.97
C PHE A 502 -17.04 27.56 14.48
N CYS A 503 -16.26 28.25 13.65
CA CYS A 503 -16.06 27.88 12.26
C CYS A 503 -14.73 27.15 12.03
N VAL A 504 -14.68 26.31 11.00
CA VAL A 504 -13.48 25.58 10.61
C VAL A 504 -13.10 25.92 9.18
N HIS A 505 -11.89 26.44 8.97
CA HIS A 505 -11.37 26.77 7.65
C HIS A 505 -9.99 26.14 7.40
N GLY A 506 -9.57 26.08 6.15
CA GLY A 506 -8.19 25.69 5.82
C GLY A 506 -7.20 26.76 6.27
N ASN A 507 -5.93 26.40 6.41
CA ASN A 507 -4.84 27.32 6.74
C ASN A 507 -4.40 28.22 5.56
N ASP A 508 -5.32 28.55 4.65
CA ASP A 508 -5.07 29.45 3.54
C ASP A 508 -5.05 30.91 4.03
N ILE A 509 -4.16 31.75 3.46
CA ILE A 509 -4.05 33.16 3.84
C ILE A 509 -5.29 33.93 3.33
N THR A 510 -6.10 34.46 4.25
CA THR A 510 -7.31 35.23 3.94
C THR A 510 -7.18 36.68 4.37
N LEU A 511 -6.57 37.51 3.53
CA LEU A 511 -6.46 38.95 3.74
C LEU A 511 -7.44 39.73 2.85
N THR A 512 -8.04 40.79 3.39
CA THR A 512 -8.76 41.81 2.65
C THR A 512 -7.80 42.64 1.78
N VAL A 513 -8.35 43.50 0.91
CA VAL A 513 -7.53 44.40 0.07
C VAL A 513 -6.66 45.35 0.90
N ASP A 514 -7.09 45.67 2.12
CA ASP A 514 -6.37 46.52 3.09
C ASP A 514 -5.36 45.74 3.94
N GLY A 515 -5.18 44.43 3.69
CA GLY A 515 -4.23 43.59 4.42
C GLY A 515 -4.69 43.13 5.81
N ARG A 516 -5.97 43.32 6.16
CA ARG A 516 -6.58 42.79 7.40
C ARG A 516 -7.09 41.37 7.22
N ASP A 517 -7.16 40.58 8.28
CA ASP A 517 -7.67 39.22 8.21
C ASP A 517 -9.19 39.22 7.90
N THR A 518 -9.62 38.41 6.93
CA THR A 518 -11.03 38.30 6.55
C THR A 518 -11.90 37.71 7.65
N TYR A 519 -11.29 36.97 8.59
CA TYR A 519 -11.97 36.37 9.74
C TYR A 519 -11.53 37.01 11.06
N GLU A 520 -11.04 38.25 11.02
CA GLU A 520 -10.54 38.97 12.21
C GLU A 520 -11.54 38.93 13.37
N GLU A 521 -12.80 39.28 13.11
CA GLU A 521 -13.89 39.27 14.09
C GLU A 521 -14.05 37.89 14.77
N VAL A 522 -14.14 36.82 13.97
CA VAL A 522 -14.36 35.45 14.45
C VAL A 522 -13.14 34.90 15.18
N LYS A 523 -11.93 35.27 14.74
CA LYS A 523 -10.66 34.91 15.39
C LYS A 523 -10.52 35.60 16.75
N GLN A 524 -10.84 36.89 16.84
CA GLN A 524 -10.82 37.65 18.09
C GLN A 524 -11.80 37.08 19.12
N ALA A 525 -12.96 36.60 18.68
CA ALA A 525 -13.93 35.93 19.54
C ALA A 525 -13.52 34.50 19.97
N GLY A 526 -12.37 33.98 19.51
CA GLY A 526 -11.92 32.60 19.82
C GLY A 526 -12.74 31.50 19.15
N ARG A 527 -13.58 31.84 18.17
CA ARG A 527 -14.54 30.94 17.48
C ARG A 527 -14.08 30.53 16.08
N TYR A 528 -12.77 30.53 15.85
CA TYR A 528 -12.14 30.08 14.61
C TYR A 528 -11.22 28.88 14.88
N ARG A 529 -11.26 27.87 14.01
CA ARG A 529 -10.40 26.68 14.04
C ARG A 529 -9.83 26.39 12.65
N GLU A 530 -8.64 25.80 12.63
CA GLU A 530 -7.96 25.46 11.37
C GLU A 530 -7.94 23.95 11.14
N CYS A 531 -8.11 23.56 9.88
CA CYS A 531 -7.94 22.19 9.43
C CYS A 531 -6.82 22.08 8.40
N THR A 532 -6.23 20.88 8.32
CA THR A 532 -5.06 20.67 7.47
C THR A 532 -5.49 20.48 6.03
N ARG A 533 -4.80 21.19 5.11
CA ARG A 533 -5.04 21.05 3.67
C ARG A 533 -4.78 19.61 3.20
N THR A 534 -5.73 19.06 2.44
CA THR A 534 -5.63 17.70 1.90
C THR A 534 -4.59 17.63 0.78
N GLN A 535 -3.62 16.73 0.91
CA GLN A 535 -2.56 16.50 -0.08
C GLN A 535 -3.07 15.77 -1.34
N GLY A 536 -2.56 16.15 -2.51
CA GLY A 536 -2.72 15.41 -3.76
C GLY A 536 -3.92 15.79 -4.65
N VAL A 537 -4.74 16.77 -4.25
CA VAL A 537 -5.83 17.29 -5.09
C VAL A 537 -6.09 18.77 -4.85
N SER A 538 -6.44 19.47 -5.92
CA SER A 538 -7.11 20.77 -5.87
C SER A 538 -8.00 20.93 -7.10
N THR A 539 -8.97 21.83 -7.04
CA THR A 539 -9.79 22.18 -8.21
C THR A 539 -8.93 22.58 -9.43
N THR A 540 -7.81 23.27 -9.24
CA THR A 540 -6.91 23.65 -10.35
C THR A 540 -6.15 22.46 -10.93
N ASP A 541 -5.75 21.51 -10.09
CA ASP A 541 -5.12 20.27 -10.54
C ASP A 541 -6.12 19.46 -11.39
N LEU A 542 -7.35 19.25 -10.91
CA LEU A 542 -8.38 18.54 -11.67
C LEU A 542 -8.70 19.21 -13.02
N VAL A 543 -8.83 20.53 -13.04
CA VAL A 543 -9.00 21.29 -14.29
C VAL A 543 -7.81 21.10 -15.22
N GLY A 544 -6.58 21.11 -14.71
CA GLY A 544 -5.38 20.83 -15.50
C GLY A 544 -5.41 19.44 -16.15
N ARG A 545 -5.85 18.41 -15.41
CA ARG A 545 -6.02 17.05 -15.92
C ARG A 545 -7.10 16.96 -17.01
N MET A 546 -8.22 17.66 -16.82
CA MET A 546 -9.30 17.73 -17.83
C MET A 546 -8.84 18.42 -19.12
N LEU A 547 -8.04 19.48 -19.02
CA LEU A 547 -7.49 20.18 -20.18
C LEU A 547 -6.49 19.32 -20.98
N LEU A 548 -5.79 18.39 -20.32
CA LEU A 548 -4.96 17.39 -21.03
C LEU A 548 -5.81 16.39 -21.83
N VAL A 549 -7.06 16.15 -21.43
CA VAL A 549 -7.99 15.27 -22.16
C VAL A 549 -8.53 15.96 -23.42
N THR A 550 -8.68 17.28 -23.39
CA THR A 550 -9.35 18.05 -24.46
C THR A 550 -8.40 18.51 -25.57
N LYS A 551 -7.10 18.68 -25.29
CA LYS A 551 -6.10 19.06 -26.29
C LYS A 551 -5.82 17.99 -27.37
N ALA A 552 -6.36 16.78 -27.23
CA ALA A 552 -6.31 15.75 -28.27
C ALA A 552 -7.51 15.79 -29.24
N HIS A 553 -8.47 16.69 -29.04
CA HIS A 553 -9.80 16.55 -29.67
C HIS A 553 -10.23 17.62 -30.66
N HIS A 554 -9.48 18.70 -30.90
CA HIS A 554 -9.81 19.63 -31.98
C HIS A 554 -8.60 19.84 -32.91
N SER A 555 -8.84 19.56 -34.20
CA SER A 555 -7.98 19.61 -35.40
C SER A 555 -6.82 18.60 -35.50
N GLY A 556 -6.86 17.80 -36.57
CA GLY A 556 -5.72 17.04 -37.11
C GLY A 556 -4.66 17.96 -37.73
N GLN A 557 -4.23 19.00 -37.00
CA GLN A 557 -3.06 19.81 -37.32
C GLN A 557 -2.02 19.63 -36.22
N GLU A 558 -0.76 19.58 -36.62
CA GLU A 558 0.38 19.45 -35.71
C GLU A 558 0.31 20.49 -34.59
N VAL A 559 0.47 20.02 -33.36
CA VAL A 559 0.48 20.84 -32.14
C VAL A 559 1.55 21.93 -32.27
N SER A 560 1.15 23.21 -32.25
CA SER A 560 2.09 24.32 -32.33
C SER A 560 3.09 24.28 -31.16
N SER A 561 4.34 24.62 -31.46
CA SER A 561 5.51 24.57 -30.56
C SER A 561 5.31 25.40 -29.27
N GLU A 562 4.54 26.48 -29.34
CA GLU A 562 4.22 27.37 -28.23
C GLU A 562 3.31 26.69 -27.18
N CYS A 563 2.40 25.81 -27.61
CA CYS A 563 1.50 25.08 -26.72
C CYS A 563 2.18 23.95 -25.93
N ARG A 564 3.22 23.32 -26.50
CA ARG A 564 4.07 22.35 -25.76
C ARG A 564 4.88 23.04 -24.66
N ALA A 565 5.42 24.24 -24.95
CA ALA A 565 6.19 25.01 -23.99
C ALA A 565 5.38 25.39 -22.73
N TYR A 566 4.08 25.68 -22.88
CA TYR A 566 3.21 26.04 -21.75
C TYR A 566 2.82 24.82 -20.89
N ALA A 567 2.58 23.64 -21.50
CA ALA A 567 2.34 22.39 -20.76
C ALA A 567 3.59 21.89 -20.03
N ASP A 568 4.78 22.08 -20.61
CA ASP A 568 6.05 21.74 -19.97
C ASP A 568 6.43 22.73 -18.85
N SER A 569 5.85 23.93 -18.81
CA SER A 569 6.13 24.92 -17.75
C SER A 569 5.58 24.51 -16.37
N PHE A 570 4.56 23.64 -16.32
CA PHE A 570 4.02 23.07 -15.08
C PHE A 570 4.80 21.83 -14.58
N GLY A 571 5.78 21.33 -15.34
CA GLY A 571 6.40 20.01 -15.13
C GLY A 571 7.93 19.97 -15.09
N LYS A 572 8.64 21.07 -14.83
CA LYS A 572 10.12 21.05 -14.74
C LYS A 572 10.64 20.70 -13.34
N CYS A 573 10.84 19.40 -13.09
CA CYS A 573 12.11 18.88 -12.59
C CYS A 573 12.55 17.74 -13.54
N PRO A 574 13.82 17.70 -14.00
CA PRO A 574 14.24 16.76 -15.03
C PRO A 574 14.53 15.37 -14.44
N GLY A 575 13.79 14.35 -14.89
CA GLY A 575 14.13 12.95 -14.63
C GLY A 575 12.96 11.97 -14.66
N GLY A 576 12.59 11.48 -15.85
CA GLY A 576 11.89 10.19 -16.03
C GLY A 576 10.36 10.25 -16.11
N ARG A 577 9.81 10.59 -17.28
CA ARG A 577 8.41 10.32 -17.64
C ARG A 577 8.24 8.84 -18.03
N ASN A 578 7.17 8.21 -17.56
CA ASN A 578 6.62 6.98 -18.16
C ASN A 578 5.42 7.39 -19.03
N PRO A 579 5.16 6.78 -20.22
CA PRO A 579 4.20 7.35 -21.18
C PRO A 579 2.72 7.09 -20.87
N TRP A 580 2.41 6.25 -19.88
CA TRP A 580 1.03 5.94 -19.48
C TRP A 580 0.97 5.83 -17.96
N THR A 581 0.06 6.61 -17.35
CA THR A 581 -0.24 6.81 -15.91
C THR A 581 0.51 7.93 -15.18
N GLY A 582 -0.26 8.88 -14.63
CA GLY A 582 0.09 9.57 -13.38
C GLY A 582 0.31 11.09 -13.44
N VAL A 583 -0.71 11.88 -13.81
CA VAL A 583 -0.69 13.33 -13.54
C VAL A 583 -1.00 13.64 -12.06
N SER A 584 -1.51 12.65 -11.31
CA SER A 584 -1.81 12.75 -9.88
C SER A 584 -0.58 12.53 -9.01
N GLN A 585 -0.33 13.45 -8.07
CA GLN A 585 0.68 13.34 -7.02
C GLN A 585 0.10 12.75 -5.71
N PHE A 586 -1.09 12.13 -5.78
CA PHE A 586 -1.78 11.62 -4.61
C PHE A 586 -1.10 10.37 -4.02
N LEU A 587 -0.72 10.45 -2.74
CA LEU A 587 -0.17 9.34 -1.96
C LEU A 587 -1.27 8.71 -1.10
N GLN A 588 -1.65 7.48 -1.44
CA GLN A 588 -2.62 6.69 -0.68
C GLN A 588 -1.96 6.05 0.54
N THR A 589 -2.59 6.15 1.71
CA THR A 589 -2.18 5.45 2.94
C THR A 589 -3.38 4.71 3.52
N SER A 590 -3.14 3.60 4.25
CA SER A 590 -4.22 2.89 4.95
C SER A 590 -5.01 3.79 5.89
N GLN A 591 -4.33 4.75 6.52
CA GLN A 591 -4.95 5.73 7.40
C GLN A 591 -6.01 6.57 6.69
N LYS A 592 -5.76 7.03 5.45
CA LYS A 592 -6.73 7.80 4.68
C LYS A 592 -7.96 6.98 4.32
N ILE A 593 -7.80 5.70 3.99
CA ILE A 593 -8.92 4.80 3.71
C ILE A 593 -9.73 4.56 4.99
N ILE A 594 -9.09 4.27 6.12
CA ILE A 594 -9.79 4.05 7.39
C ILE A 594 -10.56 5.30 7.82
N GLN A 595 -9.96 6.48 7.69
CA GLN A 595 -10.63 7.75 7.99
C GLN A 595 -11.86 8.00 7.12
N PHE A 596 -11.90 7.43 5.91
CA PHE A 596 -13.00 7.57 4.98
C PHE A 596 -13.97 6.38 5.01
N ALA A 597 -13.59 5.21 5.53
CA ALA A 597 -14.45 4.04 5.60
C ALA A 597 -15.45 4.16 6.75
N SER A 598 -16.62 3.52 6.61
CA SER A 598 -17.57 3.36 7.73
C SER A 598 -17.03 2.35 8.77
N GLY A 599 -16.27 1.35 8.31
CA GLY A 599 -15.69 0.29 9.13
C GLY A 599 -16.71 -0.74 9.64
N LYS A 600 -17.97 -0.70 9.17
CA LYS A 600 -19.03 -1.61 9.61
C LYS A 600 -19.11 -2.82 8.68
N GLU A 601 -19.20 -4.02 9.25
CA GLU A 601 -19.53 -5.23 8.49
C GLU A 601 -21.07 -5.35 8.33
N PRO A 602 -21.57 -6.03 7.28
CA PRO A 602 -23.00 -6.24 7.10
C PRO A 602 -23.61 -6.99 8.28
N GLN A 603 -24.74 -6.50 8.79
CA GLN A 603 -25.46 -7.10 9.92
C GLN A 603 -26.61 -8.00 9.46
N PRO A 604 -27.05 -8.96 10.30
CA PRO A 604 -28.27 -9.72 10.01
C PRO A 604 -29.47 -8.80 9.76
N GLY A 605 -30.20 -9.07 8.66
CA GLY A 605 -31.35 -8.29 8.21
C GLY A 605 -30.99 -7.08 7.32
N GLU A 606 -29.71 -6.86 7.00
CA GLU A 606 -29.31 -5.89 5.98
C GLU A 606 -29.31 -6.50 4.58
N THR A 607 -29.79 -5.76 3.59
CA THR A 607 -29.79 -6.16 2.18
C THR A 607 -28.49 -5.73 1.51
N ILE A 608 -27.68 -6.68 1.05
CA ILE A 608 -26.40 -6.40 0.41
C ILE A 608 -26.63 -6.06 -1.05
N ILE A 609 -26.30 -4.83 -1.43
CA ILE A 609 -26.50 -4.33 -2.79
C ILE A 609 -25.14 -4.00 -3.43
N TYR A 610 -24.81 -4.67 -4.53
CA TYR A 610 -23.57 -4.43 -5.26
C TYR A 610 -23.80 -3.54 -6.48
N VAL A 611 -22.95 -2.53 -6.66
CA VAL A 611 -22.90 -1.67 -7.86
C VAL A 611 -21.47 -1.59 -8.37
N ALA A 612 -21.26 -1.45 -9.67
CA ALA A 612 -19.91 -1.40 -10.24
C ALA A 612 -19.75 -0.30 -11.30
N GLY A 613 -18.54 0.23 -11.44
CA GLY A 613 -18.27 1.22 -12.48
C GLY A 613 -16.93 1.95 -12.35
N ALA A 614 -16.80 3.00 -13.16
CA ALA A 614 -15.67 3.91 -13.07
C ALA A 614 -15.75 4.77 -11.80
N PHE A 615 -16.89 5.40 -11.52
CA PHE A 615 -17.03 6.43 -10.46
C PHE A 615 -15.96 7.54 -10.54
N ASP A 616 -15.56 7.90 -11.77
CA ASP A 616 -14.57 8.94 -12.03
C ASP A 616 -15.20 10.33 -11.94
N LEU A 617 -14.51 11.30 -11.33
CA LEU A 617 -15.09 12.59 -10.93
C LEU A 617 -16.46 12.40 -10.25
N PHE A 618 -16.45 11.80 -9.06
CA PHE A 618 -17.65 11.47 -8.28
C PHE A 618 -18.58 12.71 -8.14
N ARG A 619 -19.85 12.57 -8.51
CA ARG A 619 -20.73 13.71 -8.85
C ARG A 619 -22.20 13.46 -8.52
N ILE A 620 -22.93 14.56 -8.42
CA ILE A 620 -24.39 14.70 -8.61
C ILE A 620 -24.55 15.49 -9.92
N LEU A 621 -25.70 15.53 -10.59
CA LEU A 621 -26.28 16.82 -10.98
C LEU A 621 -27.79 16.66 -11.16
N GLN A 622 -28.53 17.74 -10.96
CA GLN A 622 -29.97 17.80 -11.05
C GLN A 622 -30.32 18.78 -12.17
N GLY A 623 -31.04 18.32 -13.19
CA GLY A 623 -31.55 19.12 -14.30
C GLY A 623 -32.54 18.29 -15.12
N ARG A 624 -33.65 18.90 -15.58
CA ARG A 624 -34.75 18.22 -16.29
C ARG A 624 -34.27 17.64 -17.63
N THR A 625 -33.83 16.36 -17.65
CA THR A 625 -33.78 15.35 -18.74
C THR A 625 -32.76 14.24 -18.33
N ALA A 626 -32.85 12.99 -18.86
CA ALA A 626 -32.56 11.66 -18.25
C ALA A 626 -31.13 11.04 -18.40
N ASP A 627 -30.40 10.43 -17.42
CA ASP A 627 -28.92 10.10 -17.57
C ASP A 627 -27.77 10.13 -16.48
N ILE A 628 -27.98 10.01 -15.14
CA ILE A 628 -26.99 9.75 -14.06
C ILE A 628 -25.93 10.76 -13.51
N GLY A 629 -26.19 11.25 -12.28
CA GLY A 629 -25.19 11.58 -11.26
C GLY A 629 -24.94 10.40 -10.31
N HIS A 630 -23.68 10.13 -9.93
CA HIS A 630 -23.33 8.98 -9.09
C HIS A 630 -24.07 8.96 -7.74
N VAL A 631 -24.31 10.14 -7.14
CA VAL A 631 -25.04 10.22 -5.86
C VAL A 631 -26.52 9.89 -6.04
N ASP A 632 -27.20 10.44 -7.05
CA ASP A 632 -28.63 10.17 -7.25
C ASP A 632 -28.87 8.67 -7.55
N PHE A 633 -27.96 8.04 -8.30
CA PHE A 633 -27.97 6.60 -8.48
C PHE A 633 -27.80 5.84 -7.16
N LEU A 634 -26.80 6.21 -6.35
CA LEU A 634 -26.54 5.54 -5.07
C LEU A 634 -27.66 5.78 -4.04
N GLU A 635 -28.30 6.95 -4.06
CA GLU A 635 -29.46 7.27 -3.22
C GLU A 635 -30.65 6.38 -3.59
N LYS A 636 -30.97 6.26 -4.88
CA LYS A 636 -32.06 5.38 -5.34
C LYS A 636 -31.75 3.91 -5.04
N VAL A 637 -30.51 3.48 -5.24
CA VAL A 637 -30.05 2.12 -4.88
C VAL A 637 -30.21 1.88 -3.38
N HIS A 638 -29.82 2.85 -2.55
CA HIS A 638 -30.01 2.79 -1.11
C HIS A 638 -31.50 2.72 -0.72
N GLY A 639 -32.38 3.39 -1.48
CA GLY A 639 -33.83 3.32 -1.28
C GLY A 639 -34.51 1.99 -1.67
N LEU A 640 -33.79 1.03 -2.24
CA LEU A 640 -34.35 -0.28 -2.63
C LEU A 640 -34.57 -1.23 -1.47
N ALA A 641 -34.01 -0.93 -0.29
CA ALA A 641 -34.14 -1.74 0.91
C ALA A 641 -34.33 -0.86 2.15
N GLU A 642 -34.98 -1.40 3.18
CA GLU A 642 -35.16 -0.73 4.48
C GLU A 642 -33.82 -0.56 5.22
N ARG A 643 -32.95 -1.58 5.14
CA ARG A 643 -31.61 -1.59 5.74
C ARG A 643 -30.56 -1.95 4.68
N PRO A 644 -30.19 -1.03 3.79
CA PRO A 644 -29.28 -1.30 2.68
C PRO A 644 -27.82 -1.33 3.13
N TYR A 645 -27.07 -2.32 2.65
CA TYR A 645 -25.61 -2.36 2.73
C TYR A 645 -25.03 -2.27 1.32
N VAL A 646 -24.71 -1.04 0.88
CA VAL A 646 -24.27 -0.77 -0.49
C VAL A 646 -22.76 -0.94 -0.64
N ILE A 647 -22.35 -1.80 -1.57
CA ILE A 647 -20.96 -2.08 -1.94
C ILE A 647 -20.68 -1.54 -3.34
N ALA A 648 -19.77 -0.58 -3.45
CA ALA A 648 -19.39 0.01 -4.73
C ALA A 648 -18.07 -0.57 -5.25
N GLY A 649 -18.13 -1.30 -6.37
CA GLY A 649 -16.98 -1.84 -7.08
C GLY A 649 -16.34 -0.84 -8.04
N LEU A 650 -15.06 -0.54 -7.81
CA LEU A 650 -14.29 0.41 -8.62
C LEU A 650 -13.38 -0.32 -9.60
N HIS A 651 -13.64 -0.18 -10.89
CA HIS A 651 -12.80 -0.77 -11.93
C HIS A 651 -11.36 -0.22 -11.88
N PHE A 652 -10.38 -1.04 -12.28
CA PHE A 652 -8.99 -0.61 -12.44
C PHE A 652 -8.84 0.52 -13.46
N ASP A 653 -7.85 1.39 -13.28
CA ASP A 653 -7.61 2.53 -14.18
C ASP A 653 -7.40 2.09 -15.64
N GLN A 654 -6.68 0.97 -15.85
CA GLN A 654 -6.46 0.39 -17.18
C GLN A 654 -7.77 -0.09 -17.81
N GLU A 655 -8.68 -0.62 -17.00
CA GLU A 655 -9.97 -1.11 -17.46
C GLU A 655 -10.89 0.06 -17.81
N VAL A 656 -10.94 1.09 -16.95
CA VAL A 656 -11.66 2.34 -17.25
C VAL A 656 -11.14 2.98 -18.53
N ASN A 657 -9.82 3.05 -18.71
CA ASN A 657 -9.23 3.58 -19.94
C ASN A 657 -9.64 2.77 -21.18
N ARG A 658 -9.73 1.43 -21.08
CA ARG A 658 -10.15 0.58 -22.20
C ARG A 658 -11.54 0.94 -22.70
N TYR A 659 -12.53 1.07 -21.82
CA TYR A 659 -13.92 1.28 -22.24
C TYR A 659 -14.36 2.75 -22.30
N LYS A 660 -13.62 3.68 -21.68
CA LYS A 660 -13.86 5.15 -21.81
C LYS A 660 -12.93 5.83 -22.82
N GLY A 661 -11.77 5.24 -23.11
CA GLY A 661 -10.75 5.79 -24.02
C GLY A 661 -10.07 7.07 -23.50
N LYS A 662 -9.34 7.74 -24.40
CA LYS A 662 -8.67 9.04 -24.16
C LYS A 662 -7.71 8.97 -22.95
N ASN A 663 -7.68 10.04 -22.16
CA ASN A 663 -6.93 10.18 -20.92
C ASN A 663 -7.78 9.85 -19.68
N TYR A 664 -8.87 9.09 -19.83
CA TYR A 664 -9.65 8.62 -18.68
C TYR A 664 -8.96 7.42 -17.98
N PRO A 665 -9.16 7.24 -16.66
CA PRO A 665 -9.89 8.12 -15.76
C PRO A 665 -9.09 9.38 -15.36
N ILE A 666 -9.80 10.48 -15.05
CA ILE A 666 -9.22 11.75 -14.57
C ILE A 666 -8.67 11.59 -13.15
N MET A 667 -9.40 10.86 -12.30
CA MET A 667 -9.01 10.45 -10.96
C MET A 667 -8.55 8.98 -10.98
N ASN A 668 -7.38 8.71 -10.42
CA ASN A 668 -6.90 7.32 -10.30
C ASN A 668 -7.76 6.49 -9.33
N LEU A 669 -7.57 5.18 -9.33
CA LEU A 669 -8.34 4.24 -8.50
C LEU A 669 -8.40 4.63 -7.01
N HIS A 670 -7.30 5.16 -6.48
CA HIS A 670 -7.21 5.53 -5.07
C HIS A 670 -7.94 6.85 -4.76
N GLU A 671 -7.88 7.83 -5.65
CA GLU A 671 -8.65 9.08 -5.54
C GLU A 671 -10.15 8.80 -5.64
N ARG A 672 -10.55 7.89 -6.55
CA ARG A 672 -11.94 7.44 -6.70
C ARG A 672 -12.44 6.69 -5.45
N THR A 673 -11.58 5.86 -4.86
CA THR A 673 -11.87 5.15 -3.59
C THR A 673 -12.28 6.14 -2.49
N LEU A 674 -11.49 7.19 -2.25
CA LEU A 674 -11.84 8.17 -1.22
C LEU A 674 -13.09 8.98 -1.58
N SER A 675 -13.27 9.30 -2.86
CA SER A 675 -14.42 10.07 -3.32
C SER A 675 -15.74 9.31 -3.10
N VAL A 676 -15.74 7.99 -3.37
CA VAL A 676 -16.91 7.12 -3.22
C VAL A 676 -17.19 6.80 -1.74
N LEU A 677 -16.14 6.54 -0.94
CA LEU A 677 -16.29 6.29 0.51
C LEU A 677 -16.83 7.49 1.30
N ALA A 678 -16.68 8.72 0.78
CA ALA A 678 -17.22 9.92 1.40
C ALA A 678 -18.76 10.02 1.30
N CYS A 679 -19.38 9.29 0.36
CA CYS A 679 -20.81 9.29 0.12
C CYS A 679 -21.56 8.59 1.27
N ARG A 680 -22.64 9.21 1.78
CA ARG A 680 -23.46 8.64 2.87
C ARG A 680 -24.17 7.34 2.50
N TYR A 681 -24.47 7.15 1.23
CA TYR A 681 -25.19 5.97 0.74
C TYR A 681 -24.28 4.76 0.50
N VAL A 682 -22.96 4.90 0.68
CA VAL A 682 -21.99 3.81 0.45
C VAL A 682 -21.51 3.24 1.78
N SER A 683 -21.65 1.93 1.94
CA SER A 683 -21.18 1.20 3.12
C SER A 683 -19.73 0.73 2.95
N GLU A 684 -19.40 0.19 1.77
CA GLU A 684 -18.10 -0.41 1.46
C GLU A 684 -17.69 -0.22 -0.01
N VAL A 685 -16.39 -0.34 -0.30
CA VAL A 685 -15.83 -0.23 -1.66
C VAL A 685 -14.93 -1.42 -2.01
N VAL A 686 -15.16 -2.03 -3.18
CA VAL A 686 -14.20 -2.99 -3.76
C VAL A 686 -13.18 -2.23 -4.60
N ILE A 687 -11.98 -2.08 -4.04
CA ILE A 687 -10.86 -1.37 -4.69
C ILE A 687 -10.25 -2.27 -5.77
N GLY A 688 -10.53 -1.99 -7.05
CA GLY A 688 -10.05 -2.81 -8.16
C GLY A 688 -10.97 -3.98 -8.44
N ALA A 689 -12.26 -3.70 -8.60
CA ALA A 689 -13.25 -4.68 -9.02
C ALA A 689 -12.99 -5.15 -10.47
N PRO A 690 -13.23 -6.44 -10.77
CA PRO A 690 -13.27 -6.92 -12.15
C PRO A 690 -14.40 -6.24 -12.92
N TYR A 691 -14.25 -6.14 -14.24
CA TYR A 691 -15.28 -5.55 -15.11
C TYR A 691 -16.55 -6.40 -15.15
N SER A 692 -16.40 -7.71 -15.36
CA SER A 692 -17.49 -8.67 -15.27
C SER A 692 -17.79 -9.05 -13.82
N VAL A 693 -19.08 -9.02 -13.48
CA VAL A 693 -19.60 -9.42 -12.16
C VAL A 693 -19.62 -10.94 -12.10
N SER A 694 -18.53 -11.54 -11.63
CA SER A 694 -18.37 -13.00 -11.62
C SER A 694 -19.16 -13.68 -10.50
N ALA A 695 -19.44 -14.98 -10.69
CA ALA A 695 -20.02 -15.83 -9.65
C ALA A 695 -19.19 -15.77 -8.35
N GLU A 696 -17.86 -15.82 -8.47
CA GLU A 696 -16.94 -15.74 -7.34
C GLU A 696 -17.11 -14.42 -6.57
N LEU A 697 -17.32 -13.29 -7.25
CA LEU A 697 -17.54 -12.00 -6.58
C LEU A 697 -18.84 -11.99 -5.78
N LEU A 698 -19.94 -12.47 -6.37
CA LEU A 698 -21.24 -12.55 -5.70
C LEU A 698 -21.21 -13.53 -4.51
N ASP A 699 -20.44 -14.60 -4.65
CA ASP A 699 -20.27 -15.63 -3.63
C ASP A 699 -19.21 -15.25 -2.58
N HIS A 700 -18.30 -14.32 -2.85
CA HIS A 700 -17.23 -13.93 -1.92
C HIS A 700 -17.77 -13.29 -0.64
N PHE A 701 -18.89 -12.56 -0.76
CA PHE A 701 -19.57 -11.96 0.37
C PHE A 701 -20.27 -12.99 1.29
N LYS A 702 -20.22 -14.30 0.95
CA LYS A 702 -20.74 -15.43 1.75
C LYS A 702 -19.91 -15.83 2.96
N VAL A 703 -18.64 -15.45 3.06
CA VAL A 703 -17.70 -16.09 3.99
C VAL A 703 -17.41 -15.20 5.20
N ARG A 704 -18.38 -15.05 6.12
CA ARG A 704 -18.11 -14.67 7.53
C ARG A 704 -19.28 -14.80 8.50
N LEU A 705 -19.68 -16.03 8.82
CA LEU A 705 -20.21 -16.37 10.15
C LEU A 705 -19.57 -17.69 10.57
N GLY A 706 -18.54 -17.60 11.42
CA GLY A 706 -17.74 -18.76 11.82
C GLY A 706 -17.00 -18.51 13.13
N LYS A 707 -17.73 -18.70 14.24
CA LYS A 707 -17.29 -18.97 15.61
C LYS A 707 -16.41 -17.92 16.32
N GLY A 708 -17.08 -17.10 17.13
CA GLY A 708 -16.50 -16.60 18.38
C GLY A 708 -16.32 -17.74 19.38
N SER A 709 -15.25 -17.66 20.15
CA SER A 709 -14.87 -18.56 21.23
C SER A 709 -15.92 -18.60 22.34
N GLY A 710 -16.52 -19.77 22.55
CA GLY A 710 -17.36 -20.10 23.71
C GLY A 710 -17.62 -21.60 23.71
N GLY A 711 -17.23 -22.30 24.78
CA GLY A 711 -17.44 -23.73 24.95
C GLY A 711 -18.91 -24.08 25.14
N GLY A 712 -19.29 -25.30 24.74
CA GLY A 712 -20.63 -25.84 24.97
C GLY A 712 -21.04 -26.83 23.90
N ALA A 713 -21.45 -28.02 24.31
CA ALA A 713 -21.76 -29.17 23.48
C ALA A 713 -23.22 -29.20 22.98
N TRP A 714 -23.41 -29.92 21.86
CA TRP A 714 -24.66 -30.43 21.27
C TRP A 714 -25.61 -29.46 20.52
N GLY A 715 -25.92 -29.84 19.27
CA GLY A 715 -27.05 -29.30 18.51
C GLY A 715 -26.75 -29.08 17.02
N TRP A 716 -26.92 -30.11 16.18
CA TRP A 716 -27.09 -29.93 14.74
C TRP A 716 -28.50 -29.34 14.49
N ALA A 717 -28.57 -28.09 14.04
CA ALA A 717 -29.77 -27.50 13.46
C ALA A 717 -29.41 -26.89 12.09
N PRO A 718 -30.10 -27.25 11.00
CA PRO A 718 -29.85 -26.69 9.68
C PRO A 718 -30.74 -25.47 9.48
N ASP A 719 -30.20 -24.27 9.65
CA ASP A 719 -30.77 -23.05 9.07
C ASP A 719 -29.65 -22.01 8.91
N LEU A 720 -28.85 -22.21 7.85
CA LEU A 720 -27.78 -21.30 7.47
C LEU A 720 -28.36 -20.28 6.46
N ALA A 721 -28.93 -19.18 6.96
CA ALA A 721 -29.15 -17.99 6.16
C ALA A 721 -27.77 -17.44 5.74
N SER A 722 -27.35 -17.83 4.54
CA SER A 722 -26.09 -17.44 3.93
C SER A 722 -26.17 -15.97 3.49
N LEU A 723 -25.23 -15.11 3.90
CA LEU A 723 -25.11 -13.76 3.32
C LEU A 723 -24.81 -13.91 1.82
N GLN A 724 -25.75 -13.55 0.95
CA GLN A 724 -25.51 -13.47 -0.49
C GLN A 724 -25.58 -11.99 -0.88
N VAL A 725 -24.96 -11.60 -2.00
CA VAL A 725 -25.33 -10.33 -2.62
C VAL A 725 -26.78 -10.48 -3.06
N ASP A 726 -27.67 -9.77 -2.38
CA ASP A 726 -29.12 -9.86 -2.58
C ASP A 726 -29.54 -9.16 -3.87
N LEU A 727 -28.82 -8.10 -4.24
CA LEU A 727 -29.14 -7.29 -5.41
C LEU A 727 -27.88 -6.76 -6.10
N VAL A 728 -27.87 -6.76 -7.44
CA VAL A 728 -26.86 -6.09 -8.26
C VAL A 728 -27.54 -5.00 -9.07
N CYS A 729 -27.12 -3.76 -8.87
CA CYS A 729 -27.71 -2.61 -9.57
C CYS A 729 -26.76 -2.01 -10.60
N HIS A 730 -27.29 -1.68 -11.77
CA HIS A 730 -26.63 -0.82 -12.76
C HIS A 730 -27.57 0.31 -13.16
N GLY A 731 -27.00 1.45 -13.54
CA GLY A 731 -27.77 2.58 -14.08
C GLY A 731 -28.37 2.29 -15.46
N LYS A 732 -29.09 3.26 -16.04
CA LYS A 732 -29.52 3.20 -17.44
C LYS A 732 -28.44 3.52 -18.48
N THR A 733 -27.25 3.91 -18.04
CA THR A 733 -26.09 4.11 -18.91
C THR A 733 -25.70 2.85 -19.67
N GLU A 734 -25.22 3.04 -20.90
CA GLU A 734 -24.72 1.98 -21.78
C GLU A 734 -23.73 1.04 -21.07
N VAL A 735 -23.97 -0.26 -21.21
CA VAL A 735 -23.09 -1.33 -20.72
C VAL A 735 -22.21 -1.76 -21.87
N VAL A 736 -20.92 -1.40 -21.83
CA VAL A 736 -19.96 -1.85 -22.84
C VAL A 736 -19.70 -3.35 -22.64
N PRO A 737 -19.70 -4.19 -23.70
CA PRO A 737 -19.37 -5.61 -23.59
C PRO A 737 -17.96 -5.84 -23.01
N ASP A 738 -17.76 -6.98 -22.35
CA ASP A 738 -16.43 -7.39 -21.89
C ASP A 738 -15.51 -7.72 -23.09
N LYS A 739 -14.22 -7.95 -22.84
CA LYS A 739 -13.18 -8.18 -23.85
C LYS A 739 -13.45 -9.37 -24.77
N ASP A 740 -14.24 -10.33 -24.30
CA ASP A 740 -14.70 -11.50 -25.05
C ASP A 740 -16.07 -11.30 -25.72
N GLY A 741 -16.65 -10.11 -25.62
CA GLY A 741 -17.97 -9.75 -26.15
C GLY A 741 -19.14 -10.13 -25.25
N SER A 742 -18.89 -10.70 -24.06
CA SER A 742 -19.95 -11.08 -23.11
C SER A 742 -20.57 -9.88 -22.40
N ASP A 743 -21.79 -10.05 -21.91
CA ASP A 743 -22.45 -9.08 -21.02
C ASP A 743 -21.82 -9.16 -19.61
N PRO A 744 -21.21 -8.09 -19.09
CA PRO A 744 -20.57 -8.11 -17.77
C PRO A 744 -21.55 -8.36 -16.62
N TYR A 745 -22.86 -8.22 -16.85
CA TYR A 745 -23.94 -8.51 -15.90
C TYR A 745 -24.67 -9.83 -16.21
N GLN A 746 -24.14 -10.69 -17.08
CA GLN A 746 -24.76 -11.97 -17.43
C GLN A 746 -25.04 -12.84 -16.20
N GLU A 747 -24.09 -12.91 -15.27
CA GLU A 747 -24.21 -13.73 -14.06
C GLU A 747 -25.31 -13.27 -13.09
N PRO A 748 -25.38 -11.99 -12.66
CA PRO A 748 -26.48 -11.55 -11.81
C PRO A 748 -27.84 -11.62 -12.51
N LYS A 749 -27.90 -11.41 -13.84
CA LYS A 749 -29.12 -11.64 -14.63
C LYS A 749 -29.55 -13.11 -14.59
N ARG A 750 -28.61 -14.03 -14.76
CA ARG A 750 -28.84 -15.48 -14.65
C ARG A 750 -29.34 -15.90 -13.26
N ARG A 751 -28.87 -15.24 -12.20
CA ARG A 751 -29.32 -15.47 -10.82
C ARG A 751 -30.62 -14.77 -10.45
N GLY A 752 -31.17 -13.92 -11.33
CA GLY A 752 -32.40 -13.16 -11.06
C GLY A 752 -32.23 -12.02 -10.05
N VAL A 753 -30.99 -11.60 -9.77
CA VAL A 753 -30.67 -10.55 -8.77
C VAL A 753 -30.23 -9.23 -9.41
N PHE A 754 -30.27 -9.14 -10.75
CA PHE A 754 -29.93 -7.90 -11.46
C PHE A 754 -31.13 -6.95 -11.50
N CYS A 755 -30.90 -5.70 -11.09
CA CYS A 755 -31.86 -4.62 -11.14
C CYS A 755 -31.29 -3.45 -11.93
N GLN A 756 -32.09 -2.84 -12.81
CA GLN A 756 -31.72 -1.61 -13.49
C GLN A 756 -32.40 -0.43 -12.81
N VAL A 757 -31.61 0.56 -12.39
CA VAL A 757 -32.11 1.72 -11.64
C VAL A 757 -32.04 2.95 -12.53
N ASP A 758 -33.21 3.56 -12.76
CA ASP A 758 -33.30 4.84 -13.46
C ASP A 758 -33.02 5.98 -12.47
N SER A 759 -32.05 6.83 -12.77
CA SER A 759 -31.73 8.01 -11.96
C SER A 759 -32.36 9.31 -12.47
N HIS A 760 -32.78 9.39 -13.75
CA HIS A 760 -33.38 10.55 -14.43
C HIS A 760 -32.48 11.83 -14.60
N ASN A 761 -31.22 11.76 -15.12
CA ASN A 761 -30.31 12.94 -15.36
C ASN A 761 -29.25 12.93 -16.54
N ASP A 762 -29.40 13.37 -17.80
CA ASP A 762 -28.53 13.20 -19.04
C ASP A 762 -26.97 13.43 -19.00
N LEU A 763 -26.31 13.63 -17.85
CA LEU A 763 -24.98 14.23 -17.76
C LEU A 763 -23.77 13.25 -17.61
N THR A 764 -22.87 13.27 -18.59
CA THR A 764 -21.63 12.45 -18.59
C THR A 764 -20.37 13.21 -18.15
N THR A 765 -19.27 12.48 -17.92
CA THR A 765 -17.95 13.08 -17.62
C THR A 765 -17.51 14.04 -18.73
N ASP A 766 -17.83 13.72 -19.98
CA ASP A 766 -17.48 14.55 -21.14
C ASP A 766 -18.23 15.90 -21.12
N LEU A 767 -19.49 15.94 -20.67
CA LEU A 767 -20.26 17.19 -20.55
C LEU A 767 -19.72 18.11 -19.45
N ILE A 768 -19.21 17.56 -18.34
CA ILE A 768 -18.52 18.36 -17.30
C ILE A 768 -17.25 18.97 -17.87
N VAL A 769 -16.47 18.18 -18.60
CA VAL A 769 -15.25 18.68 -19.27
C VAL A 769 -15.60 19.83 -20.22
N GLN A 770 -16.69 19.72 -20.98
CA GLN A 770 -17.18 20.81 -21.84
C GLN A 770 -17.60 22.06 -21.05
N ARG A 771 -18.40 21.92 -19.97
CA ARG A 771 -18.78 23.04 -19.08
C ARG A 771 -17.56 23.78 -18.52
N ILE A 772 -16.51 23.03 -18.13
CA ILE A 772 -15.28 23.59 -17.59
C ILE A 772 -14.49 24.37 -18.64
N ILE A 773 -14.43 23.88 -19.88
CA ILE A 773 -13.80 24.60 -20.99
C ILE A 773 -14.54 25.91 -21.27
N GLN A 774 -15.87 25.88 -21.32
CA GLN A 774 -16.69 27.06 -21.60
C GLN A 774 -16.47 28.15 -20.53
N ASN A 775 -16.53 27.78 -19.24
CA ASN A 775 -16.28 28.71 -18.14
C ASN A 775 -14.82 29.22 -18.12
N ARG A 776 -13.85 28.46 -18.67
CA ARG A 776 -12.45 28.90 -18.78
C ARG A 776 -12.29 30.03 -19.79
N LEU A 777 -12.94 29.95 -20.94
CA LEU A 777 -12.93 31.02 -21.94
C LEU A 777 -13.50 32.32 -21.35
N GLU A 778 -14.58 32.21 -20.59
CA GLU A 778 -15.19 33.35 -19.89
C GLU A 778 -14.30 33.90 -18.76
N TYR A 779 -13.58 33.04 -18.04
CA TYR A 779 -12.61 33.45 -17.04
C TYR A 779 -11.43 34.20 -17.66
N GLU A 780 -10.87 33.71 -18.77
CA GLU A 780 -9.76 34.36 -19.48
C GLU A 780 -10.17 35.73 -20.01
N ALA A 781 -11.34 35.83 -20.64
CA ALA A 781 -11.89 37.10 -21.11
C ALA A 781 -12.11 38.12 -19.96
N ARG A 782 -12.54 37.65 -18.78
CA ARG A 782 -12.72 38.53 -17.61
C ARG A 782 -11.38 38.95 -17.00
N ASN A 783 -10.39 38.07 -16.96
CA ASN A 783 -9.07 38.41 -16.41
C ASN A 783 -8.36 39.43 -17.30
N GLN A 784 -8.49 39.32 -18.63
CA GLN A 784 -8.04 40.33 -19.58
C GLN A 784 -8.72 41.69 -19.34
N LYS A 785 -10.06 41.71 -19.14
CA LYS A 785 -10.80 42.94 -18.79
C LYS A 785 -10.36 43.53 -17.45
N LYS A 786 -10.02 42.70 -16.47
CA LYS A 786 -9.55 43.13 -15.15
C LYS A 786 -8.14 43.72 -15.22
N GLU A 787 -7.22 43.05 -15.90
CA GLU A 787 -5.86 43.54 -16.15
C GLU A 787 -5.88 44.87 -16.89
N ALA A 788 -6.76 45.03 -17.88
CA ALA A 788 -6.96 46.30 -18.59
C ALA A 788 -7.43 47.43 -17.64
N LYS A 789 -8.35 47.14 -16.71
CA LYS A 789 -8.81 48.11 -15.70
C LYS A 789 -7.72 48.46 -14.68
N GLU A 790 -6.95 47.48 -14.22
CA GLU A 790 -5.83 47.70 -13.30
C GLU A 790 -4.72 48.54 -13.95
N LEU A 791 -4.39 48.28 -15.22
CA LEU A 791 -3.47 49.10 -16.01
C LEU A 791 -3.97 50.54 -16.20
N ALA A 792 -5.26 50.71 -16.51
CA ALA A 792 -5.88 52.03 -16.62
C ALA A 792 -5.87 52.80 -15.28
N PHE A 793 -6.13 52.12 -14.16
CA PHE A 793 -6.08 52.70 -12.82
C PHE A 793 -4.66 53.12 -12.42
N LEU A 794 -3.65 52.28 -12.69
CA LEU A 794 -2.24 52.60 -12.45
C LEU A 794 -1.76 53.78 -13.31
N ALA A 795 -2.22 53.87 -14.56
CA ALA A 795 -1.93 55.00 -15.44
C ALA A 795 -2.55 56.31 -14.91
N ALA A 796 -3.81 56.26 -14.46
CA ALA A 796 -4.50 57.41 -13.86
C ALA A 796 -3.85 57.86 -12.54
N THR A 797 -3.46 56.91 -11.69
CA THR A 797 -2.78 57.18 -10.41
C THR A 797 -1.42 57.85 -10.66
N ARG A 798 -0.64 57.35 -11.64
CA ARG A 798 0.63 57.98 -12.05
C ARG A 798 0.45 59.38 -12.64
N GLN A 799 -0.63 59.63 -13.38
CA GLN A 799 -0.95 60.96 -13.89
C GLN A 799 -1.34 61.93 -12.76
N GLN A 800 -2.04 61.48 -11.74
CA GLN A 800 -2.35 62.28 -10.54
C GLN A 800 -1.13 62.57 -9.67
N GLU A 801 -0.23 61.59 -9.51
CA GLU A 801 1.06 61.78 -8.82
C GLU A 801 1.98 62.75 -9.57
N ALA A 802 1.95 62.73 -10.91
CA ALA A 802 2.71 63.66 -11.74
C ALA A 802 2.11 65.08 -11.79
N ALA A 803 0.82 65.23 -11.48
CA ALA A 803 0.10 66.51 -11.47
C ALA A 803 0.09 67.22 -10.11
N SER A 804 0.59 66.58 -9.04
CA SER A 804 0.71 67.24 -7.72
C SER A 804 1.92 68.18 -7.69
N PRO A 805 1.75 69.49 -7.43
CA PRO A 805 2.87 70.41 -7.32
C PRO A 805 3.72 70.03 -6.10
N LYS A 806 5.04 69.98 -6.26
CA LYS A 806 5.99 69.83 -5.16
C LYS A 806 5.92 71.06 -4.24
N GLY A 807 4.99 71.03 -3.28
CA GLY A 807 4.85 72.02 -2.22
C GLY A 807 5.45 71.48 -0.92
N GLU A 808 6.45 72.23 -0.44
CA GLU A 808 7.05 72.34 0.90
C GLU A 808 6.58 71.38 2.00
N ARG A 809 7.56 70.66 2.58
CA ARG A 809 7.42 69.95 3.85
C ARG A 809 7.52 70.96 5.01
N PRO A 810 6.62 70.93 5.99
CA PRO A 810 6.96 71.21 7.37
C PRO A 810 7.73 70.03 8.00
#